data_AF-A0A8H7GFN3-F1
#
_entry.id   AF-A0A8H7GFN3-F1
#
_cell.length_a   1.000
_cell.length_b   1.000
_cell.length_c   1.000
_cell.angle_alpha   90.00
_cell.angle_beta   90.00
_cell.angle_gamma   90.00
#
_symmetry.space_group_name_H-M   'P 1'
#
loop_
_entity.id
_entity.type
_entity.pdbx_description
1 polymer ?
#
loop_
_entity_poly.entity_id
_entity_poly.type
_entity_poly.pdbx_seq_one_letter_code
_entity_poly.pdbx_strand_id
1 'polypeptide(L)'
;MTAGAKLKDVGKKIIDYPEESAPVVSSADWIRGYTNHPKDKLVAYLLSLFPILGWITRYNTTWLVGDVISGVTVGMVVVPQGMSYATFFATSKDVSIGPVAVMSLTISQIIAHVQKAHPGQWEGPEIATTVAFICGFIVLGIGLLRLGWIVEFIPLPAVSGFMTGSAINIAAGQVPGLMGITGFNTRAATYEVIINTLKGLPGTTKDAAFGLFGLVFLYAVRFACDRLGKRYPRRARIFFFISALRNGFVIIFLTLAAWLYTRHRKSKSGKYPIKILGTVPRGFQHVGIFTPDRSLVSALAGELPVATIILLLEHIAISKSFGRINNYKINPNQELIAIGVTNTIGTVFGAYPATGSFSRSALKSKSGVRTPLAGIFTAIVVIVALYGLTPAFYWIPTAGLSAVIIHAVADLVAKPAQVYSFWRVSPLEFIIWLAAVLVTVFSTIEDGIYTSIAASIVLLMIRVAHPRGYFLGKVTLQADSSESKESREVFVPLRPDGVTNPQVQVQPPTPGIIVYRFEESLLYPNVSLLNDALVDHVKAHTRRGKDMTNVKLGDRPWNDPGPSRHGAAADQVVNDQKPTLHAIVLDFSTVSQIDTTSIQSLIDTRNVVERWADRPVEFHFATVLSPWIRRALIAGGFGLGVSADRTHEVAAFSSYAAEDSDGAAREREQEGQDVESHGDYNARTHAGSSDKGPLYAVETPFIHFDLARAVHAAETTLGSRGLSRTPSSQDVKEGGGGSTDPDKNITLAAALKAARAAGVPKDNIDRAMNKAGGGKGQGSLPVTYEALAKGSVGIIIKGYVKVGLDRGEDFDDRLETLIETAFEANAEDFEEVESAEASAEFEFTCPPTNLATLAAAIDAPVSRGVLSSELIYTPLQASEPPDEELAQKIGDLVGELEEDEDTLRVWTTLDS
;
A
#
# COMPACT_ATOMS: atom_id res chain seq x y z
N MET A 1 -32.45 -17.19 -15.16
CA MET A 1 -31.02 -17.16 -15.51
C MET A 1 -30.82 -16.60 -16.92
N THR A 2 -30.07 -15.51 -17.07
CA THR A 2 -29.68 -14.91 -18.35
C THR A 2 -28.71 -15.83 -19.11
N ALA A 3 -28.63 -15.72 -20.44
CA ALA A 3 -27.72 -16.53 -21.28
C ALA A 3 -26.24 -16.45 -20.85
N GLY A 4 -25.82 -15.31 -20.28
CA GLY A 4 -24.48 -15.12 -19.71
C GLY A 4 -24.23 -15.94 -18.44
N ALA A 5 -25.24 -16.14 -17.59
CA ALA A 5 -25.12 -16.96 -16.38
C ALA A 5 -24.91 -18.45 -16.73
N LYS A 6 -25.69 -18.97 -17.71
CA LYS A 6 -25.52 -20.35 -18.18
C LYS A 6 -24.15 -20.61 -18.81
N LEU A 7 -23.62 -19.65 -19.58
CA LEU A 7 -22.29 -19.78 -20.19
C LEU A 7 -21.17 -19.77 -19.13
N LYS A 8 -21.35 -18.96 -18.09
CA LYS A 8 -20.46 -18.88 -16.93
C LYS A 8 -20.47 -20.19 -16.13
N ASP A 9 -21.65 -20.75 -15.86
CA ASP A 9 -21.78 -22.01 -15.10
C ASP A 9 -21.23 -23.21 -15.87
N VAL A 10 -21.42 -23.24 -17.20
CA VAL A 10 -20.79 -24.24 -18.07
C VAL A 10 -19.26 -24.08 -18.05
N GLY A 11 -18.75 -22.85 -18.13
CA GLY A 11 -17.32 -22.58 -18.02
C GLY A 11 -16.73 -23.04 -16.68
N LYS A 12 -17.44 -22.81 -15.58
CA LYS A 12 -17.04 -23.22 -14.22
C LYS A 12 -17.01 -24.73 -14.03
N LYS A 13 -18.01 -25.45 -14.55
CA LYS A 13 -18.03 -26.92 -14.53
C LYS A 13 -16.91 -27.55 -15.37
N ILE A 14 -16.44 -26.86 -16.41
CA ILE A 14 -15.31 -27.32 -17.22
C ILE A 14 -13.97 -27.16 -16.49
N ILE A 15 -13.85 -26.18 -15.58
CA ILE A 15 -12.60 -25.84 -14.88
C ILE A 15 -12.58 -26.23 -13.39
N ASP A 16 -13.57 -26.98 -12.92
CA ASP A 16 -13.70 -27.44 -11.52
C ASP A 16 -13.59 -26.29 -10.48
N TYR A 17 -14.28 -25.18 -10.76
CA TYR A 17 -14.23 -23.97 -9.93
C TYR A 17 -15.06 -24.13 -8.63
N PRO A 18 -14.51 -23.84 -7.43
CA PRO A 18 -15.23 -24.02 -6.17
C PRO A 18 -16.43 -23.05 -6.04
N GLU A 19 -17.57 -23.59 -5.59
CA GLU A 19 -18.86 -22.87 -5.43
C GLU A 19 -19.09 -22.31 -4.01
N GLU A 20 -18.04 -22.15 -3.19
CA GLU A 20 -18.20 -21.71 -1.79
C GLU A 20 -18.59 -20.22 -1.65
N SER A 21 -19.62 -19.97 -0.85
CA SER A 21 -20.14 -18.64 -0.56
C SER A 21 -19.18 -17.81 0.29
N ALA A 22 -18.55 -16.84 -0.35
CA ALA A 22 -18.16 -15.61 0.31
C ALA A 22 -18.51 -14.44 -0.63
N PRO A 23 -19.17 -13.37 -0.15
CA PRO A 23 -19.40 -12.19 -0.96
C PRO A 23 -18.06 -11.51 -1.21
N VAL A 24 -17.54 -11.69 -2.43
CA VAL A 24 -16.28 -11.10 -2.85
C VAL A 24 -16.51 -10.09 -3.97
N VAL A 25 -15.71 -9.03 -3.99
CA VAL A 25 -15.74 -8.00 -5.05
C VAL A 25 -15.70 -8.66 -6.43
N SER A 26 -16.77 -8.47 -7.19
CA SER A 26 -16.88 -8.96 -8.56
C SER A 26 -15.98 -8.14 -9.48
N SER A 27 -15.43 -8.79 -10.51
CA SER A 27 -14.73 -8.09 -11.60
C SER A 27 -15.64 -7.04 -12.25
N ALA A 28 -16.95 -7.27 -12.27
CA ALA A 28 -17.94 -6.30 -12.75
C ALA A 28 -18.02 -5.05 -11.87
N ASP A 29 -17.94 -5.19 -10.54
CA ASP A 29 -17.96 -4.05 -9.61
C ASP A 29 -16.69 -3.21 -9.71
N TRP A 30 -15.55 -3.86 -9.94
CA TRP A 30 -14.29 -3.17 -10.21
C TRP A 30 -14.35 -2.34 -11.51
N ILE A 31 -14.85 -2.93 -12.60
CA ILE A 31 -15.05 -2.21 -13.87
C ILE A 31 -16.05 -1.05 -13.67
N ARG A 32 -17.16 -1.29 -12.98
CA ARG A 32 -18.16 -0.26 -12.64
C ARG A 32 -17.52 0.91 -11.88
N GLY A 33 -16.62 0.64 -10.93
CA GLY A 33 -15.85 1.68 -10.22
C GLY A 33 -15.08 2.62 -11.16
N TYR A 34 -14.55 2.12 -12.28
CA TYR A 34 -13.88 2.94 -13.29
C TYR A 34 -14.81 3.54 -14.33
N THR A 35 -15.96 2.93 -14.63
CA THR A 35 -16.90 3.42 -15.65
C THR A 35 -17.98 4.37 -15.12
N ASN A 36 -18.05 4.63 -13.81
CA ASN A 36 -19.00 5.60 -13.26
C ASN A 36 -18.78 7.00 -13.90
N HIS A 37 -19.79 7.51 -14.60
CA HIS A 37 -19.84 8.81 -15.30
C HIS A 37 -18.76 9.03 -16.38
N PRO A 38 -18.78 8.30 -17.52
CA PRO A 38 -17.75 8.42 -18.55
C PRO A 38 -17.73 9.80 -19.24
N LYS A 39 -18.91 10.43 -19.39
CA LYS A 39 -19.03 11.79 -19.94
C LYS A 39 -18.37 12.82 -19.04
N ASP A 40 -18.64 12.78 -17.74
CA ASP A 40 -18.08 13.74 -16.78
C ASP A 40 -16.56 13.57 -16.66
N LYS A 41 -16.06 12.33 -16.70
CA LYS A 41 -14.62 12.03 -16.75
C LYS A 41 -13.96 12.54 -18.03
N LEU A 42 -14.62 12.40 -19.18
CA LEU A 42 -14.12 12.93 -20.46
C LEU A 42 -14.09 14.46 -20.48
N VAL A 43 -15.16 15.12 -20.01
CA VAL A 43 -15.22 16.58 -19.91
C VAL A 43 -14.16 17.09 -18.93
N ALA A 44 -14.03 16.48 -17.75
CA ALA A 44 -12.99 16.81 -16.79
C ALA A 44 -11.59 16.58 -17.37
N TYR A 45 -11.39 15.53 -18.18
CA TYR A 45 -10.15 15.29 -18.89
C TYR A 45 -9.83 16.42 -19.87
N LEU A 46 -10.76 16.77 -20.77
CA LEU A 46 -10.58 17.81 -21.76
C LEU A 46 -10.33 19.19 -21.12
N LEU A 47 -11.05 19.52 -20.05
CA LEU A 47 -10.80 20.73 -19.26
C LEU A 47 -9.42 20.71 -18.57
N SER A 48 -8.97 19.53 -18.11
CA SER A 48 -7.65 19.40 -17.48
C SER A 48 -6.48 19.63 -18.43
N LEU A 49 -6.68 19.45 -19.75
CA LEU A 49 -5.65 19.70 -20.78
C LEU A 49 -5.27 21.18 -20.89
N PHE A 50 -6.17 22.09 -20.50
CA PHE A 50 -5.96 23.54 -20.57
C PHE A 50 -6.04 24.20 -19.19
N PRO A 51 -5.01 24.03 -18.31
CA PRO A 51 -4.99 24.64 -16.98
C PRO A 51 -5.20 26.16 -16.99
N ILE A 52 -4.85 26.83 -18.10
CA ILE A 52 -5.07 28.26 -18.30
C ILE A 52 -6.51 28.70 -18.05
N LEU A 53 -7.50 27.90 -18.44
CA LEU A 53 -8.92 28.21 -18.25
C LEU A 53 -9.29 28.31 -16.76
N GLY A 54 -8.59 27.57 -15.90
CA GLY A 54 -8.82 27.57 -14.46
C GLY A 54 -8.22 28.78 -13.74
N TRP A 55 -6.98 29.16 -14.04
CA TRP A 55 -6.29 30.23 -13.30
C TRP A 55 -6.50 31.62 -13.90
N ILE A 56 -6.76 31.75 -15.20
CA ILE A 56 -6.93 33.07 -15.85
C ILE A 56 -8.16 33.80 -15.32
N THR A 57 -9.23 33.08 -15.00
CA THR A 57 -10.47 33.64 -14.43
C THR A 57 -10.29 34.16 -13.01
N ARG A 58 -9.22 33.73 -12.31
CA ARG A 58 -8.87 34.14 -10.94
C ARG A 58 -7.66 35.09 -10.91
N TYR A 59 -7.27 35.62 -12.07
CA TYR A 59 -6.05 36.42 -12.19
C TYR A 59 -6.20 37.80 -11.55
N ASN A 60 -5.29 38.14 -10.64
CA ASN A 60 -5.28 39.42 -9.93
C ASN A 60 -4.31 40.41 -10.60
N THR A 61 -4.71 41.68 -10.76
CA THR A 61 -3.86 42.75 -11.34
C THR A 61 -2.58 43.01 -10.54
N THR A 62 -2.56 42.73 -9.24
CA THR A 62 -1.34 42.79 -8.42
C THR A 62 -0.29 41.74 -8.83
N TRP A 63 -0.73 40.60 -9.38
CA TRP A 63 0.18 39.55 -9.89
C TRP A 63 0.88 39.96 -11.17
N LEU A 64 0.25 40.83 -11.98
CA LEU A 64 0.81 41.36 -13.21
C LEU A 64 2.18 42.02 -12.99
N VAL A 65 2.34 42.77 -11.90
CA VAL A 65 3.62 43.43 -11.59
C VAL A 65 4.72 42.39 -11.38
N GLY A 66 4.43 41.30 -10.65
CA GLY A 66 5.38 40.20 -10.44
C GLY A 66 5.71 39.45 -11.73
N ASP A 67 4.69 39.20 -12.56
CA ASP A 67 4.85 38.47 -13.82
C ASP A 67 5.59 39.28 -14.90
N VAL A 68 5.37 40.60 -14.95
CA VAL A 68 6.14 41.52 -15.82
C VAL A 68 7.59 41.61 -15.37
N ILE A 69 7.85 41.85 -14.08
CA ILE A 69 9.22 41.96 -13.56
C ILE A 69 9.98 40.65 -13.78
N SER A 70 9.38 39.51 -13.44
CA SER A 70 10.00 38.20 -13.63
C SER A 70 10.21 37.89 -15.12
N GLY A 71 9.22 38.15 -15.97
CA GLY A 71 9.31 37.92 -17.40
C GLY A 71 10.35 38.80 -18.10
N VAL A 72 10.46 40.08 -17.75
CA VAL A 72 11.51 40.98 -18.29
C VAL A 72 12.89 40.56 -17.79
N THR A 73 13.01 40.23 -16.49
CA THR A 73 14.29 39.79 -15.90
C THR A 73 14.81 38.52 -16.58
N VAL A 74 13.93 37.53 -16.76
CA VAL A 74 14.27 36.28 -17.45
C VAL A 74 14.49 36.55 -18.94
N GLY A 75 13.64 37.35 -19.58
CA GLY A 75 13.78 37.76 -20.98
C GLY A 75 15.16 38.32 -21.28
N MET A 76 15.66 39.27 -20.48
CA MET A 76 17.00 39.84 -20.63
C MET A 76 18.13 38.79 -20.54
N VAL A 77 17.95 37.75 -19.74
CA VAL A 77 18.91 36.63 -19.62
C VAL A 77 18.74 35.61 -20.74
N VAL A 78 17.54 35.51 -21.32
CA VAL A 78 17.14 34.54 -22.35
C VAL A 78 17.39 35.02 -23.76
N VAL A 79 17.52 36.32 -23.99
CA VAL A 79 17.83 36.90 -25.31
C VAL A 79 19.00 36.20 -26.03
N PRO A 80 20.09 35.78 -25.36
CA PRO A 80 21.14 34.98 -26.00
C PRO A 80 20.82 33.47 -26.16
N GLN A 81 19.71 32.97 -25.62
CA GLN A 81 19.45 31.53 -25.33
C GLN A 81 17.99 31.02 -25.61
N GLY A 82 17.13 31.71 -26.36
CA GLY A 82 15.92 31.15 -27.02
C GLY A 82 14.58 31.03 -26.24
N MET A 83 13.45 30.93 -26.97
CA MET A 83 12.04 31.09 -26.50
C MET A 83 11.25 29.76 -26.26
N SER A 84 10.11 29.82 -25.55
CA SER A 84 9.14 28.71 -25.39
C SER A 84 7.67 29.15 -25.19
N TYR A 85 6.73 28.32 -25.64
CA TYR A 85 5.26 28.50 -25.60
C TYR A 85 4.55 27.69 -24.48
N ALA A 86 5.29 27.16 -23.50
CA ALA A 86 4.79 26.27 -22.46
C ALA A 86 3.65 26.83 -21.57
N THR A 87 3.47 28.15 -21.55
CA THR A 87 2.55 28.90 -20.68
C THR A 87 1.08 28.46 -20.75
N PHE A 88 0.62 27.93 -21.88
CA PHE A 88 -0.79 27.54 -22.08
C PHE A 88 -1.14 26.17 -21.48
N PHE A 89 -0.15 25.28 -21.42
CA PHE A 89 -0.35 23.88 -21.05
C PHE A 89 0.34 23.53 -19.74
N ALA A 90 1.35 24.28 -19.29
CA ALA A 90 2.08 23.96 -18.06
C ALA A 90 1.28 24.27 -16.78
N THR A 91 1.52 23.47 -15.74
CA THR A 91 1.05 23.75 -14.37
C THR A 91 2.05 24.57 -13.56
N SER A 92 3.32 24.52 -13.95
CA SER A 92 4.40 25.22 -13.28
C SER A 92 4.52 26.68 -13.71
N LYS A 93 4.39 27.60 -12.74
CA LYS A 93 4.64 29.05 -12.97
C LYS A 93 6.14 29.37 -13.05
N ASP A 94 6.98 28.65 -12.31
CA ASP A 94 8.40 28.95 -12.14
C ASP A 94 9.28 28.36 -13.25
N VAL A 95 8.79 27.34 -13.95
CA VAL A 95 9.58 26.68 -15.00
C VAL A 95 9.68 27.57 -16.24
N SER A 96 10.88 27.65 -16.80
CA SER A 96 11.19 28.33 -18.05
C SER A 96 11.74 27.29 -19.00
N ILE A 97 10.97 26.97 -20.02
CA ILE A 97 11.36 26.00 -21.04
C ILE A 97 12.17 26.72 -22.13
N GLY A 98 13.16 26.05 -22.69
CA GLY A 98 13.96 26.53 -23.80
C GLY A 98 15.23 25.70 -24.00
N PRO A 99 16.14 26.14 -24.88
CA PRO A 99 17.52 25.67 -24.97
C PRO A 99 18.21 25.49 -23.61
N VAL A 100 18.82 24.33 -23.37
CA VAL A 100 19.68 24.07 -22.21
C VAL A 100 20.91 23.28 -22.61
N ALA A 101 21.97 23.44 -21.82
CA ALA A 101 23.30 22.93 -22.13
C ALA A 101 23.35 21.41 -22.28
N VAL A 102 22.67 20.64 -21.43
CA VAL A 102 22.69 19.17 -21.51
C VAL A 102 22.03 18.72 -22.81
N MET A 103 20.80 19.16 -23.06
CA MET A 103 20.10 18.87 -24.32
C MET A 103 20.89 19.33 -25.56
N SER A 104 21.56 20.48 -25.50
CA SER A 104 22.43 20.97 -26.58
C SER A 104 23.65 20.11 -26.83
N LEU A 105 24.27 19.57 -25.76
CA LEU A 105 25.41 18.66 -25.89
C LEU A 105 24.98 17.35 -26.54
N THR A 106 23.89 16.75 -26.06
CA THR A 106 23.34 15.52 -26.63
C THR A 106 22.97 15.73 -28.11
N ILE A 107 22.27 16.81 -28.46
CA ILE A 107 21.95 17.11 -29.87
C ILE A 107 23.20 17.32 -30.71
N SER A 108 24.23 17.96 -30.17
CA SER A 108 25.50 18.10 -30.87
C SER A 108 26.18 16.75 -31.13
N GLN A 109 26.08 15.79 -30.21
CA GLN A 109 26.64 14.45 -30.38
C GLN A 109 25.82 13.66 -31.41
N ILE A 110 24.49 13.75 -31.38
CA ILE A 110 23.60 13.13 -32.35
C ILE A 110 23.89 13.65 -33.77
N ILE A 111 24.04 14.97 -33.93
CA ILE A 111 24.42 15.55 -35.23
C ILE A 111 25.76 14.98 -35.71
N ALA A 112 26.77 14.94 -34.83
CA ALA A 112 28.08 14.41 -35.19
C ALA A 112 28.05 12.92 -35.54
N HIS A 113 27.23 12.12 -34.83
CA HIS A 113 27.03 10.71 -35.10
C HIS A 113 26.38 10.48 -36.47
N VAL A 114 25.23 11.13 -36.71
CA VAL A 114 24.47 11.00 -37.96
C VAL A 114 25.29 11.50 -39.15
N GLN A 115 25.97 12.65 -39.04
CA GLN A 115 26.81 13.17 -40.12
C GLN A 115 28.04 12.30 -40.39
N LYS A 116 28.55 11.58 -39.40
CA LYS A 116 29.64 10.63 -39.58
C LYS A 116 29.17 9.34 -40.28
N ALA A 117 27.97 8.85 -39.94
CA ALA A 117 27.38 7.67 -40.56
C ALA A 117 26.85 7.97 -41.99
N HIS A 118 26.30 9.17 -42.20
CA HIS A 118 25.65 9.61 -43.42
C HIS A 118 26.20 10.99 -43.87
N PRO A 119 27.46 11.05 -44.34
CA PRO A 119 28.10 12.31 -44.67
C PRO A 119 27.38 13.05 -45.81
N GLY A 120 27.02 14.31 -45.54
CA GLY A 120 26.44 15.23 -46.52
C GLY A 120 24.97 15.00 -46.88
N GLN A 121 24.26 14.07 -46.22
CA GLN A 121 22.85 13.80 -46.50
C GLN A 121 21.90 14.81 -45.86
N TRP A 122 22.18 15.26 -44.63
CA TRP A 122 21.34 16.21 -43.89
C TRP A 122 22.19 17.26 -43.16
N GLU A 123 21.65 18.46 -43.05
CA GLU A 123 22.28 19.53 -42.29
C GLU A 123 21.99 19.43 -40.78
N GLY A 124 22.88 20.00 -39.96
CA GLY A 124 22.74 19.99 -38.50
C GLY A 124 21.39 20.52 -37.99
N PRO A 125 20.86 21.65 -38.52
CA PRO A 125 19.53 22.16 -38.12
C PRO A 125 18.37 21.21 -38.46
N GLU A 126 18.44 20.49 -39.58
CA GLU A 126 17.40 19.53 -40.00
C GLU A 126 17.37 18.32 -39.06
N ILE A 127 18.55 17.80 -38.72
CA ILE A 127 18.71 16.74 -37.73
C ILE A 127 18.14 17.18 -36.38
N ALA A 128 18.55 18.36 -35.91
CA ALA A 128 18.13 18.89 -34.61
C ALA A 128 16.60 19.11 -34.52
N THR A 129 16.01 19.67 -35.57
CA THR A 129 14.56 19.89 -35.65
C THR A 129 13.80 18.58 -35.70
N THR A 130 14.31 17.57 -36.41
CA THR A 130 13.71 16.24 -36.47
C THR A 130 13.71 15.55 -35.11
N VAL A 131 14.81 15.64 -34.36
CA VAL A 131 14.87 15.13 -32.98
C VAL A 131 13.86 15.85 -32.07
N ALA A 132 13.69 17.18 -32.21
CA ALA A 132 12.69 17.94 -31.46
C ALA A 132 11.27 17.43 -31.72
N PHE A 133 10.94 17.22 -33.00
CA PHE A 133 9.62 16.74 -33.39
C PHE A 133 9.33 15.36 -32.82
N ILE A 134 10.23 14.39 -33.00
CA ILE A 134 10.00 13.01 -32.57
C ILE A 134 9.98 12.90 -31.03
N CYS A 135 10.96 13.50 -30.34
CA CYS A 135 10.97 13.49 -28.87
C CYS A 135 9.75 14.23 -28.30
N GLY A 136 9.38 15.37 -28.90
CA GLY A 136 8.18 16.12 -28.52
C GLY A 136 6.91 15.31 -28.69
N PHE A 137 6.77 14.56 -29.78
CA PHE A 137 5.63 13.70 -30.04
C PHE A 137 5.56 12.50 -29.07
N ILE A 138 6.71 11.85 -28.79
CA ILE A 138 6.77 10.76 -27.81
C ILE A 138 6.36 11.27 -26.42
N VAL A 139 6.94 12.39 -25.96
CA VAL A 139 6.62 12.97 -24.66
C VAL A 139 5.17 13.44 -24.57
N LEU A 140 4.63 14.02 -25.65
CA LEU A 140 3.22 14.36 -25.76
C LEU A 140 2.34 13.11 -25.60
N GLY A 141 2.69 12.01 -26.25
CA GLY A 141 2.00 10.72 -26.12
C GLY A 141 2.00 10.19 -24.69
N ILE A 142 3.15 10.19 -24.02
CA ILE A 142 3.27 9.79 -22.60
C ILE A 142 2.36 10.66 -21.71
N GLY A 143 2.32 11.97 -21.96
CA GLY A 143 1.46 12.91 -21.23
C GLY A 143 -0.04 12.66 -21.46
N LEU A 144 -0.46 12.47 -22.71
CA LEU A 144 -1.86 12.20 -23.08
C LEU A 144 -2.34 10.83 -22.57
N LEU A 145 -1.48 9.81 -22.56
CA LEU A 145 -1.77 8.50 -21.98
C LEU A 145 -1.72 8.48 -20.45
N ARG A 146 -1.43 9.63 -19.80
CA ARG A 146 -1.28 9.79 -18.35
C ARG A 146 -0.23 8.86 -17.72
N LEU A 147 0.84 8.57 -18.47
CA LEU A 147 1.96 7.70 -18.04
C LEU A 147 3.04 8.44 -17.22
N GLY A 148 2.74 9.63 -16.71
CA GLY A 148 3.67 10.45 -15.92
C GLY A 148 4.07 9.84 -14.57
N TRP A 149 3.39 8.77 -14.13
CA TRP A 149 3.80 7.96 -12.98
C TRP A 149 5.15 7.27 -13.21
N ILE A 150 5.54 6.99 -14.46
CA ILE A 150 6.87 6.41 -14.80
C ILE A 150 8.00 7.31 -14.28
N VAL A 151 7.75 8.62 -14.18
CA VAL A 151 8.75 9.59 -13.72
C VAL A 151 8.93 9.56 -12.19
N GLU A 152 8.12 8.79 -11.48
CA GLU A 152 8.27 8.56 -10.04
C GLU A 152 9.33 7.51 -9.71
N PHE A 153 9.75 6.67 -10.68
CA PHE A 153 10.84 5.71 -10.49
C PHE A 153 12.24 6.35 -10.47
N ILE A 154 12.38 7.64 -10.77
CA ILE A 154 13.68 8.32 -10.72
C ILE A 154 13.86 8.97 -9.34
N PRO A 155 14.76 8.45 -8.49
CA PRO A 155 14.92 8.97 -7.15
C PRO A 155 15.74 10.27 -7.13
N LEU A 156 15.58 11.06 -6.07
CA LEU A 156 16.24 12.36 -5.92
C LEU A 156 17.79 12.29 -5.97
N PRO A 157 18.46 11.28 -5.38
CA PRO A 157 19.91 11.11 -5.51
C PRO A 157 20.35 10.93 -6.97
N ALA A 158 19.62 10.17 -7.79
CA ALA A 158 19.95 10.00 -9.21
C ALA A 158 19.90 11.35 -9.96
N VAL A 159 18.82 12.12 -9.78
CA VAL A 159 18.68 13.48 -10.33
C VAL A 159 19.83 14.38 -9.87
N SER A 160 20.15 14.35 -8.57
CA SER A 160 21.23 15.16 -8.00
C SER A 160 22.62 14.78 -8.53
N GLY A 161 22.86 13.48 -8.79
CA GLY A 161 24.11 12.97 -9.33
C GLY A 161 24.31 13.41 -10.76
N PHE A 162 23.28 13.19 -11.60
CA PHE A 162 23.24 13.68 -12.98
C PHE A 162 23.45 15.19 -13.10
N MET A 163 22.76 16.00 -12.28
CA MET A 163 22.93 17.46 -12.28
C MET A 163 24.35 17.88 -11.93
N THR A 164 24.95 17.22 -10.92
CA THR A 164 26.32 17.54 -10.46
C THR A 164 27.34 17.15 -11.53
N GLY A 165 27.24 15.93 -12.08
CA GLY A 165 28.10 15.49 -13.18
C GLY A 165 27.99 16.39 -14.41
N SER A 166 26.77 16.71 -14.83
CA SER A 166 26.51 17.60 -15.97
C SER A 166 27.05 19.01 -15.73
N ALA A 167 26.89 19.56 -14.52
CA ALA A 167 27.42 20.87 -14.18
C ALA A 167 28.96 20.92 -14.28
N ILE A 168 29.65 19.87 -13.82
CA ILE A 168 31.11 19.74 -13.93
C ILE A 168 31.52 19.62 -15.41
N ASN A 169 30.84 18.77 -16.19
CA ASN A 169 31.08 18.61 -17.62
C ASN A 169 30.95 19.95 -18.38
N ILE A 170 29.83 20.65 -18.18
CA ILE A 170 29.57 21.93 -18.83
C ILE A 170 30.61 22.97 -18.40
N ALA A 171 30.91 23.08 -17.10
CA ALA A 171 31.91 24.02 -16.61
C ALA A 171 33.27 23.77 -17.27
N ALA A 172 33.74 22.52 -17.29
CA ALA A 172 34.99 22.12 -17.94
C ALA A 172 34.99 22.45 -19.44
N GLY A 173 33.89 22.17 -20.15
CA GLY A 173 33.73 22.47 -21.58
C GLY A 173 33.75 23.97 -21.92
N GLN A 174 33.42 24.85 -20.97
CA GLN A 174 33.42 26.30 -21.16
C GLN A 174 34.76 26.96 -20.81
N VAL A 175 35.62 26.35 -19.98
CA VAL A 175 36.93 26.93 -19.62
C VAL A 175 37.82 27.24 -20.84
N PRO A 176 37.90 26.39 -21.88
CA PRO A 176 38.66 26.72 -23.09
C PRO A 176 38.15 27.99 -23.78
N GLY A 177 36.82 28.16 -23.87
CA GLY A 177 36.20 29.37 -24.43
C GLY A 177 36.44 30.61 -23.56
N LEU A 178 36.44 30.44 -22.23
CA LEU A 178 36.77 31.48 -21.26
C LEU A 178 38.20 32.00 -21.45
N MET A 179 39.15 31.10 -21.68
CA MET A 179 40.59 31.40 -21.81
C MET A 179 41.03 31.66 -23.27
N GLY A 180 40.16 31.42 -24.24
CA GLY A 180 40.46 31.55 -25.67
C GLY A 180 41.31 30.41 -26.27
N ILE A 181 41.45 29.30 -25.55
CA ILE A 181 42.25 28.14 -25.95
C ILE A 181 41.53 27.38 -27.08
N THR A 182 42.29 26.90 -28.06
CA THR A 182 41.80 26.09 -29.19
C THR A 182 42.71 24.92 -29.48
N GLY A 183 42.23 23.91 -30.20
CA GLY A 183 43.06 22.81 -30.72
C GLY A 183 42.68 21.43 -30.22
N PHE A 184 41.59 21.31 -29.44
CA PHE A 184 41.05 20.03 -29.01
C PHE A 184 39.52 20.07 -28.92
N ASN A 185 38.91 18.88 -28.85
CA ASN A 185 37.47 18.75 -28.72
C ASN A 185 37.03 19.09 -27.29
N THR A 186 36.33 20.21 -27.11
CA THR A 186 35.77 20.63 -25.81
C THR A 186 34.51 19.87 -25.41
N ARG A 187 34.07 18.91 -26.24
CA ARG A 187 32.91 18.04 -26.03
C ARG A 187 33.29 16.57 -25.80
N ALA A 188 34.58 16.30 -25.61
CA ALA A 188 35.06 14.98 -25.21
C ALA A 188 34.65 14.67 -23.75
N ALA A 189 35.02 13.49 -23.26
CA ALA A 189 34.83 13.13 -21.85
C ALA A 189 35.43 14.22 -20.94
N THR A 190 34.76 14.49 -19.82
CA THR A 190 35.08 15.68 -18.99
C THR A 190 36.54 15.69 -18.53
N TYR A 191 37.05 14.53 -18.12
CA TYR A 191 38.44 14.40 -17.69
C TYR A 191 39.44 14.75 -18.80
N GLU A 192 39.18 14.37 -20.05
CA GLU A 192 40.03 14.71 -21.20
C GLU A 192 40.01 16.21 -21.48
N VAL A 193 38.84 16.83 -21.41
CA VAL A 193 38.69 18.28 -21.57
C VAL A 193 39.49 19.01 -20.50
N ILE A 194 39.42 18.58 -19.24
CA ILE A 194 40.22 19.17 -18.15
C ILE A 194 41.72 19.03 -18.44
N ILE A 195 42.20 17.83 -18.77
CA ILE A 195 43.62 17.57 -19.05
C ILE A 195 44.11 18.41 -20.23
N ASN A 196 43.37 18.44 -21.33
CA ASN A 196 43.74 19.20 -22.53
C ASN A 196 43.68 20.71 -22.30
N THR A 197 42.74 21.19 -21.47
CA THR A 197 42.67 22.59 -21.04
C THR A 197 43.91 22.96 -20.24
N LEU A 198 44.32 22.12 -19.28
CA LEU A 198 45.52 22.34 -18.47
C LEU A 198 46.79 22.36 -19.34
N LYS A 199 46.90 21.44 -20.31
CA LYS A 199 48.00 21.45 -21.30
C LYS A 199 47.99 22.70 -22.19
N GLY A 200 46.80 23.23 -22.50
CA GLY A 200 46.60 24.41 -23.35
C GLY A 200 46.74 25.76 -22.64
N LEU A 201 46.92 25.79 -21.32
CA LEU A 201 47.05 27.04 -20.55
C LEU A 201 48.14 28.00 -21.08
N PRO A 202 49.33 27.55 -21.51
CA PRO A 202 50.33 28.45 -22.10
C PRO A 202 49.86 29.14 -23.40
N GLY A 203 48.86 28.57 -24.09
CA GLY A 203 48.28 29.10 -25.32
C GLY A 203 47.10 30.06 -25.12
N THR A 204 46.90 30.56 -23.89
CA THR A 204 45.82 31.49 -23.54
C THR A 204 45.91 32.79 -24.38
N THR A 205 44.78 33.25 -24.90
CA THR A 205 44.72 34.47 -25.72
C THR A 205 44.21 35.67 -24.92
N LYS A 206 44.07 36.83 -25.58
CA LYS A 206 43.47 38.04 -25.00
C LYS A 206 42.00 37.85 -24.61
N ASP A 207 41.34 36.80 -25.09
CA ASP A 207 39.96 36.45 -24.72
C ASP A 207 39.82 36.20 -23.21
N ALA A 208 40.86 35.67 -22.57
CA ALA A 208 40.90 35.43 -21.13
C ALA A 208 40.69 36.69 -20.29
N ALA A 209 41.14 37.86 -20.78
CA ALA A 209 40.92 39.12 -20.08
C ALA A 209 39.43 39.46 -19.98
N PHE A 210 38.64 39.20 -21.03
CA PHE A 210 37.20 39.41 -21.04
C PHE A 210 36.47 38.32 -20.24
N GLY A 211 36.88 37.06 -20.40
CA GLY A 211 36.29 35.91 -19.71
C GLY A 211 36.49 35.94 -18.20
N LEU A 212 37.75 36.01 -17.74
CA LEU A 212 38.08 36.03 -16.31
C LEU A 212 37.52 37.27 -15.62
N PHE A 213 37.60 38.44 -16.25
CA PHE A 213 36.97 39.65 -15.70
C PHE A 213 35.45 39.46 -15.55
N GLY A 214 34.79 38.94 -16.58
CA GLY A 214 33.35 38.65 -16.52
C GLY A 214 33.00 37.69 -15.38
N LEU A 215 33.77 36.62 -15.21
CA LEU A 215 33.56 35.63 -14.17
C LEU A 215 33.78 36.21 -12.76
N VAL A 216 34.88 36.93 -12.55
CA VAL A 216 35.18 37.62 -11.29
C VAL A 216 34.10 38.65 -10.97
N PHE A 217 33.67 39.44 -11.94
CA PHE A 217 32.59 40.41 -11.78
C PHE A 217 31.29 39.74 -11.32
N LEU A 218 30.89 38.63 -11.95
CA LEU A 218 29.68 37.90 -11.60
C LEU A 218 29.69 37.39 -10.15
N TYR A 219 30.79 36.78 -9.70
CA TYR A 219 30.93 36.32 -8.32
C TYR A 219 31.08 37.46 -7.32
N ALA A 220 31.80 38.53 -7.67
CA ALA A 220 31.96 39.71 -6.84
C ALA A 220 30.61 40.38 -6.57
N VAL A 221 29.80 40.60 -7.62
CA VAL A 221 28.45 41.16 -7.48
C VAL A 221 27.56 40.27 -6.63
N ARG A 222 27.60 38.94 -6.84
CA ARG A 222 26.84 37.98 -6.04
C ARG A 222 27.22 38.08 -4.56
N PHE A 223 28.49 37.94 -4.22
CA PHE A 223 28.97 37.95 -2.84
C PHE A 223 28.70 39.30 -2.17
N ALA A 224 28.95 40.41 -2.86
CA ALA A 224 28.66 41.74 -2.36
C ALA A 224 27.16 41.93 -2.07
N CYS A 225 26.28 41.56 -3.01
CA CYS A 225 24.84 41.70 -2.83
C CYS A 225 24.29 40.79 -1.73
N ASP A 226 24.78 39.56 -1.61
CA ASP A 226 24.36 38.63 -0.54
C ASP A 226 24.80 39.14 0.84
N ARG A 227 26.04 39.65 0.95
CA ARG A 227 26.57 40.20 2.20
C ARG A 227 25.87 41.52 2.58
N LEU A 228 25.65 42.41 1.62
CA LEU A 228 24.95 43.68 1.82
C LEU A 228 23.46 43.48 2.10
N GLY A 229 22.83 42.48 1.49
CA GLY A 229 21.44 42.10 1.77
C GLY A 229 21.24 41.63 3.21
N LYS A 230 22.19 40.83 3.74
CA LYS A 230 22.20 40.42 5.16
C LYS A 230 22.51 41.59 6.10
N ARG A 231 23.45 42.46 5.72
CA ARG A 231 23.86 43.62 6.56
C ARG A 231 22.80 44.73 6.59
N TYR A 232 22.07 44.94 5.50
CA TYR A 232 21.04 45.98 5.38
C TYR A 232 19.68 45.37 4.96
N PRO A 233 18.95 44.72 5.89
CA PRO A 233 17.69 44.04 5.58
C PRO A 233 16.63 44.94 4.93
N ARG A 234 16.57 46.22 5.32
CA ARG A 234 15.65 47.22 4.73
C ARG A 234 15.83 47.42 3.23
N ARG A 235 17.04 47.19 2.70
CA ARG A 235 17.38 47.32 1.27
C ARG A 235 17.64 45.98 0.59
N ALA A 236 17.39 44.86 1.27
CA ALA A 236 17.67 43.52 0.74
C ALA A 236 17.00 43.27 -0.62
N ARG A 237 15.79 43.83 -0.84
CA ARG A 237 15.07 43.72 -2.11
C ARG A 237 15.83 44.37 -3.28
N ILE A 238 16.49 45.50 -3.06
CA ILE A 238 17.28 46.19 -4.09
C ILE A 238 18.53 45.37 -4.43
N PHE A 239 19.26 44.92 -3.41
CA PHE A 239 20.44 44.07 -3.61
C PHE A 239 20.08 42.76 -4.30
N PHE A 240 18.92 42.20 -3.98
CA PHE A 240 18.38 41.04 -4.65
C PHE A 240 18.18 41.29 -6.15
N PHE A 241 17.53 42.40 -6.55
CA PHE A 241 17.32 42.73 -7.96
C PHE A 241 18.63 43.04 -8.70
N ILE A 242 19.58 43.74 -8.06
CA ILE A 242 20.93 43.97 -8.64
C ILE A 242 21.64 42.64 -8.87
N SER A 243 21.58 41.73 -7.89
CA SER A 243 22.16 40.39 -8.01
C SER A 243 21.49 39.58 -9.12
N ALA A 244 20.17 39.69 -9.30
CA ALA A 244 19.42 39.02 -10.36
C ALA A 244 19.79 39.52 -11.77
N LEU A 245 19.99 40.84 -11.93
CA LEU A 245 20.32 41.47 -13.22
C LEU A 245 21.81 41.39 -13.61
N ARG A 246 22.68 40.88 -12.73
CA ARG A 246 24.14 40.83 -12.96
C ARG A 246 24.54 40.19 -14.30
N ASN A 247 23.82 39.15 -14.74
CA ASN A 247 24.09 38.45 -15.99
C ASN A 247 23.81 39.36 -17.21
N GLY A 248 22.73 40.15 -17.17
CA GLY A 248 22.44 41.14 -18.21
C GLY A 248 23.48 42.26 -18.22
N PHE A 249 23.82 42.80 -17.03
CA PHE A 249 24.80 43.87 -16.91
C PHE A 249 26.20 43.47 -17.37
N VAL A 250 26.67 42.27 -17.01
CA VAL A 250 28.00 41.82 -17.45
C VAL A 250 28.06 41.68 -18.97
N ILE A 251 27.00 41.16 -19.61
CA ILE A 251 26.96 41.03 -21.07
C ILE A 251 26.94 42.40 -21.74
N ILE A 252 26.12 43.35 -21.25
CA ILE A 252 26.08 44.71 -21.79
C ILE A 252 27.47 45.38 -21.67
N PHE A 253 28.08 45.29 -20.49
CA PHE A 253 29.40 45.87 -20.22
C PHE A 253 30.48 45.25 -21.11
N LEU A 254 30.56 43.91 -21.17
CA LEU A 254 31.54 43.21 -21.99
C LEU A 254 31.33 43.45 -23.49
N THR A 255 30.08 43.60 -23.94
CA THR A 255 29.76 43.92 -25.34
C THR A 255 30.23 45.33 -25.71
N LEU A 256 30.00 46.32 -24.83
CA LEU A 256 30.49 47.68 -25.03
C LEU A 256 32.02 47.73 -25.02
N ALA A 257 32.65 47.04 -24.06
CA ALA A 257 34.10 46.94 -23.97
C ALA A 257 34.70 46.26 -25.21
N ALA A 258 34.09 45.18 -25.69
CA ALA A 258 34.48 44.49 -26.90
C ALA A 258 34.36 45.42 -28.11
N TRP A 259 33.21 46.07 -28.32
CA TRP A 259 33.00 47.02 -29.41
C TRP A 259 34.04 48.15 -29.42
N LEU A 260 34.29 48.80 -28.28
CA LEU A 260 35.28 49.87 -28.15
C LEU A 260 36.68 49.38 -28.52
N TYR A 261 37.02 48.14 -28.15
CA TYR A 261 38.32 47.54 -28.40
C TYR A 261 38.49 47.04 -29.85
N THR A 262 37.45 46.45 -30.45
CA THR A 262 37.54 45.77 -31.75
C THR A 262 37.19 46.64 -32.94
N ARG A 263 36.37 47.70 -32.79
CA ARG A 263 35.84 48.50 -33.91
C ARG A 263 36.91 49.05 -34.85
N HIS A 264 38.08 49.40 -34.33
CA HIS A 264 39.20 49.99 -35.09
C HIS A 264 40.34 48.99 -35.37
N ARG A 265 40.18 47.72 -34.97
CA ARG A 265 41.27 46.72 -34.94
C ARG A 265 40.94 45.47 -35.76
N LYS A 266 40.37 45.65 -36.94
CA LYS A 266 40.10 44.55 -37.88
C LYS A 266 41.39 44.21 -38.63
N SER A 267 41.86 42.96 -38.53
CA SER A 267 43.01 42.49 -39.31
C SER A 267 42.71 42.54 -40.81
N LYS A 268 43.76 42.62 -41.66
CA LYS A 268 43.66 42.47 -43.12
C LYS A 268 42.98 41.14 -43.53
N SER A 269 43.08 40.12 -42.67
CA SER A 269 42.40 38.82 -42.83
C SER A 269 40.93 38.81 -42.36
N GLY A 270 40.36 39.96 -42.01
CA GLY A 270 38.98 40.09 -41.51
C GLY A 270 38.75 39.64 -40.06
N LYS A 271 39.78 39.13 -39.36
CA LYS A 271 39.69 38.63 -37.98
C LYS A 271 39.84 39.77 -36.96
N TYR A 272 39.07 39.69 -35.88
CA TYR A 272 39.21 40.58 -34.72
C TYR A 272 40.26 40.04 -33.73
N PRO A 273 40.81 40.88 -32.84
CA PRO A 273 41.84 40.47 -31.87
C PRO A 273 41.32 39.58 -30.74
N ILE A 274 40.00 39.50 -30.59
CA ILE A 274 39.26 38.64 -29.66
C ILE A 274 38.12 37.95 -30.44
N LYS A 275 37.67 36.79 -29.98
CA LYS A 275 36.56 36.07 -30.58
C LYS A 275 35.23 36.67 -30.15
N ILE A 276 34.56 37.32 -31.10
CA ILE A 276 33.20 37.83 -30.97
C ILE A 276 32.20 36.93 -31.69
N LEU A 277 30.93 37.06 -31.34
CA LEU A 277 29.83 36.23 -31.85
C LEU A 277 29.66 36.35 -33.38
N GLY A 278 29.67 37.57 -33.92
CA GLY A 278 29.44 37.81 -35.34
C GLY A 278 27.95 37.88 -35.72
N THR A 279 27.63 37.66 -37.00
CA THR A 279 26.29 37.92 -37.53
C THR A 279 25.24 37.01 -36.91
N VAL A 280 24.22 37.61 -36.29
CA VAL A 280 23.04 36.91 -35.76
C VAL A 280 21.85 37.17 -36.71
N PRO A 281 21.14 36.14 -37.17
CA PRO A 281 19.95 36.30 -38.01
C PRO A 281 18.91 37.21 -37.35
N ARG A 282 18.29 38.07 -38.16
CA ARG A 282 17.26 39.01 -37.71
C ARG A 282 15.87 38.41 -37.89
N GLY A 283 15.10 38.39 -36.80
CA GLY A 283 13.72 37.95 -36.81
C GLY A 283 13.54 36.47 -37.16
N PHE A 284 12.33 36.11 -37.58
CA PHE A 284 11.93 34.75 -37.91
C PHE A 284 12.25 34.42 -39.38
N GLN A 285 13.46 33.92 -39.66
CA GLN A 285 13.91 33.61 -41.04
C GLN A 285 13.65 32.17 -41.48
N HIS A 286 13.46 31.25 -40.53
CA HIS A 286 13.32 29.81 -40.78
C HIS A 286 11.93 29.27 -40.45
N VAL A 287 10.89 30.10 -40.63
CA VAL A 287 9.51 29.66 -40.43
C VAL A 287 9.08 28.86 -41.65
N GLY A 288 8.69 27.61 -41.45
CA GLY A 288 8.32 26.71 -42.52
C GLY A 288 7.54 25.50 -42.03
N ILE A 289 6.90 24.80 -42.96
CA ILE A 289 6.25 23.52 -42.67
C ILE A 289 7.37 22.50 -42.43
N PHE A 290 7.39 21.89 -41.25
CA PHE A 290 8.32 20.80 -40.95
C PHE A 290 7.89 19.54 -41.71
N THR A 291 8.77 19.03 -42.58
CA THR A 291 8.56 17.80 -43.34
C THR A 291 9.52 16.71 -42.84
N PRO A 292 9.06 15.76 -42.00
CA PRO A 292 9.93 14.71 -41.49
C PRO A 292 10.37 13.76 -42.61
N ASP A 293 11.68 13.66 -42.82
CA ASP A 293 12.26 12.65 -43.70
C ASP A 293 12.30 11.30 -42.98
N ARG A 294 11.60 10.31 -43.55
CA ARG A 294 11.52 8.94 -42.99
C ARG A 294 12.89 8.29 -42.87
N SER A 295 13.81 8.58 -43.80
CA SER A 295 15.15 8.01 -43.79
C SER A 295 16.00 8.60 -42.67
N LEU A 296 15.87 9.90 -42.41
CA LEU A 296 16.48 10.56 -41.25
C LEU A 296 15.93 10.04 -39.92
N VAL A 297 14.61 9.82 -39.82
CA VAL A 297 14.01 9.24 -38.59
C VAL A 297 14.57 7.85 -38.31
N SER A 298 14.76 7.03 -39.36
CA SER A 298 15.40 5.72 -39.23
C SER A 298 16.85 5.83 -38.74
N ALA A 299 17.63 6.76 -39.31
CA ALA A 299 19.01 7.01 -38.89
C ALA A 299 19.11 7.52 -37.44
N LEU A 300 18.07 8.19 -36.94
CA LEU A 300 18.01 8.72 -35.57
C LEU A 300 17.51 7.71 -34.53
N ALA A 301 16.94 6.58 -34.94
CA ALA A 301 16.19 5.69 -34.07
C ALA A 301 16.96 5.25 -32.81
N GLY A 302 18.27 5.00 -32.92
CA GLY A 302 19.13 4.60 -31.80
C GLY A 302 19.38 5.71 -30.76
N GLU A 303 19.31 6.97 -31.17
CA GLU A 303 19.64 8.13 -30.32
C GLU A 303 18.40 8.79 -29.67
N LEU A 304 17.21 8.52 -30.21
CA LEU A 304 15.95 9.08 -29.73
C LEU A 304 15.61 8.72 -28.27
N PRO A 305 15.84 7.49 -27.77
CA PRO A 305 15.54 7.14 -26.38
C PRO A 305 16.30 8.02 -25.38
N VAL A 306 17.60 8.23 -25.62
CA VAL A 306 18.46 9.08 -24.79
C VAL A 306 17.92 10.51 -24.75
N ALA A 307 17.70 11.09 -25.94
CA ALA A 307 17.21 12.46 -26.09
C ALA A 307 15.83 12.66 -25.41
N THR A 308 14.94 11.67 -25.54
CA THR A 308 13.60 11.69 -24.93
C THR A 308 13.67 11.61 -23.41
N ILE A 309 14.52 10.73 -22.87
CA ILE A 309 14.73 10.58 -21.43
C ILE A 309 15.28 11.88 -20.85
N ILE A 310 16.30 12.49 -21.46
CA ILE A 310 16.87 13.77 -21.00
C ILE A 310 15.81 14.87 -21.04
N LEU A 311 15.07 14.99 -22.16
CA LEU A 311 13.99 15.96 -22.34
C LEU A 311 12.97 15.87 -21.20
N LEU A 312 12.54 14.65 -20.86
CA LEU A 312 11.54 14.36 -19.83
C LEU A 312 12.09 14.56 -18.40
N LEU A 313 13.28 14.02 -18.11
CA LEU A 313 13.87 14.01 -16.78
C LEU A 313 14.24 15.42 -16.32
N GLU A 314 14.91 16.18 -17.18
CA GLU A 314 15.36 17.53 -16.83
C GLU A 314 14.16 18.41 -16.50
N HIS A 315 13.11 18.36 -17.32
CA HIS A 315 11.88 19.11 -17.10
C HIS A 315 11.20 18.76 -15.78
N ILE A 316 10.94 17.48 -15.52
CA ILE A 316 10.18 17.07 -14.34
C ILE A 316 10.99 17.25 -13.05
N ALA A 317 12.30 17.01 -13.09
CA ALA A 317 13.18 17.29 -11.96
C ALA A 317 13.07 18.75 -11.52
N ILE A 318 13.15 19.69 -12.49
CA ILE A 318 13.03 21.13 -12.24
C ILE A 318 11.63 21.48 -11.75
N SER A 319 10.59 21.01 -12.45
CA SER A 319 9.20 21.28 -12.09
C SER A 319 8.90 20.84 -10.67
N LYS A 320 9.20 19.58 -10.30
CA LYS A 320 8.99 19.05 -8.95
C LYS A 320 9.82 19.80 -7.89
N SER A 321 11.06 20.19 -8.21
CA SER A 321 11.89 20.97 -7.30
C SER A 321 11.26 22.33 -6.97
N PHE A 322 10.80 23.07 -7.98
CA PHE A 322 10.16 24.38 -7.76
C PHE A 322 8.76 24.28 -7.15
N GLY A 323 8.00 23.23 -7.47
CA GLY A 323 6.75 22.91 -6.79
C GLY A 323 6.93 22.75 -5.28
N ARG A 324 8.00 22.03 -4.87
CA ARG A 324 8.36 21.86 -3.45
C ARG A 324 8.82 23.18 -2.81
N ILE A 325 9.67 23.96 -3.49
CA ILE A 325 10.21 25.22 -2.94
C ILE A 325 9.10 26.27 -2.75
N ASN A 326 8.14 26.35 -3.67
CA ASN A 326 7.11 27.38 -3.68
C ASN A 326 5.73 26.88 -3.23
N ASN A 327 5.67 25.68 -2.64
CA ASN A 327 4.47 25.09 -2.05
C ASN A 327 3.26 24.98 -3.02
N TYR A 328 3.47 24.40 -4.20
CA TYR A 328 2.38 24.07 -5.13
C TYR A 328 2.59 22.70 -5.76
N LYS A 329 1.49 22.01 -6.09
CA LYS A 329 1.54 20.67 -6.67
C LYS A 329 1.78 20.74 -8.18
N ILE A 330 2.75 19.96 -8.63
CA ILE A 330 3.02 19.74 -10.05
C ILE A 330 2.25 18.51 -10.51
N ASN A 331 1.58 18.60 -11.66
CA ASN A 331 1.02 17.43 -12.32
C ASN A 331 2.00 16.96 -13.42
N PRO A 332 2.69 15.82 -13.24
CA PRO A 332 3.66 15.32 -14.21
C PRO A 332 3.06 15.16 -15.61
N ASN A 333 1.85 14.60 -15.74
CA ASN A 333 1.20 14.40 -17.03
C ASN A 333 1.02 15.71 -17.80
N GLN A 334 0.60 16.76 -17.09
CA GLN A 334 0.35 18.06 -17.69
C GLN A 334 1.65 18.78 -18.07
N GLU A 335 2.71 18.61 -17.28
CA GLU A 335 4.05 19.08 -17.64
C GLU A 335 4.60 18.36 -18.89
N LEU A 336 4.35 17.06 -19.03
CA LEU A 336 4.72 16.29 -20.23
C LEU A 336 3.96 16.75 -21.47
N ILE A 337 2.65 17.03 -21.34
CA ILE A 337 1.87 17.62 -22.44
C ILE A 337 2.46 18.98 -22.82
N ALA A 338 2.78 19.84 -21.84
CA ALA A 338 3.30 21.17 -22.10
C ALA A 338 4.65 21.17 -22.84
N ILE A 339 5.59 20.33 -22.41
CA ILE A 339 6.88 20.20 -23.10
C ILE A 339 6.75 19.47 -24.44
N GLY A 340 5.86 18.47 -24.54
CA GLY A 340 5.58 17.76 -25.78
C GLY A 340 5.04 18.71 -26.85
N VAL A 341 3.98 19.47 -26.54
CA VAL A 341 3.43 20.49 -27.43
C VAL A 341 4.47 21.55 -27.80
N THR A 342 5.28 22.01 -26.83
CA THR A 342 6.33 23.01 -27.08
C THR A 342 7.33 22.53 -28.13
N ASN A 343 7.77 21.27 -28.04
CA ASN A 343 8.76 20.71 -28.97
C ASN A 343 8.16 20.33 -30.32
N THR A 344 6.90 19.89 -30.35
CA THR A 344 6.19 19.59 -31.60
C THR A 344 5.84 20.85 -32.39
N ILE A 345 5.36 21.92 -31.74
CA ILE A 345 5.02 23.18 -32.42
C ILE A 345 6.28 24.00 -32.71
N GLY A 346 7.30 23.93 -31.85
CA GLY A 346 8.56 24.66 -32.02
C GLY A 346 9.27 24.36 -33.34
N THR A 347 9.06 23.17 -33.92
CA THR A 347 9.68 22.76 -35.19
C THR A 347 9.23 23.60 -36.38
N VAL A 348 8.03 24.19 -36.34
CA VAL A 348 7.54 25.15 -37.35
C VAL A 348 8.43 26.40 -37.42
N PHE A 349 9.14 26.70 -36.34
CA PHE A 349 10.07 27.83 -36.24
C PHE A 349 11.55 27.40 -36.36
N GLY A 350 11.82 26.15 -36.74
CA GLY A 350 13.18 25.59 -36.79
C GLY A 350 13.82 25.40 -35.42
N ALA A 351 13.02 25.19 -34.36
CA ALA A 351 13.54 24.95 -33.02
C ALA A 351 14.11 23.54 -32.87
N TYR A 352 15.24 23.43 -32.18
CA TYR A 352 15.75 22.17 -31.65
C TYR A 352 15.14 21.88 -30.27
N PRO A 353 15.35 20.68 -29.69
CA PRO A 353 14.69 20.31 -28.45
C PRO A 353 14.91 21.30 -27.30
N ALA A 354 13.81 21.69 -26.65
CA ALA A 354 13.74 22.61 -25.54
C ALA A 354 13.18 21.93 -24.28
N THR A 355 13.83 22.15 -23.14
CA THR A 355 13.38 21.62 -21.84
C THR A 355 13.47 22.66 -20.73
N GLY A 356 13.03 22.31 -19.53
CA GLY A 356 13.11 23.17 -18.35
C GLY A 356 14.57 23.57 -18.06
N SER A 357 14.79 24.79 -17.55
CA SER A 357 16.13 25.29 -17.26
C SER A 357 16.30 25.71 -15.81
N PHE A 358 17.24 25.08 -15.10
CA PHE A 358 17.53 25.38 -13.69
C PHE A 358 17.86 26.86 -13.44
N SER A 359 18.77 27.43 -14.22
CA SER A 359 19.24 28.82 -14.03
C SER A 359 18.13 29.84 -14.27
N ARG A 360 17.36 29.68 -15.35
CA ARG A 360 16.26 30.59 -15.72
C ARG A 360 15.07 30.44 -14.78
N SER A 361 14.72 29.22 -14.41
CA SER A 361 13.64 28.95 -13.46
C SER A 361 13.97 29.46 -12.06
N ALA A 362 15.21 29.32 -11.61
CA ALA A 362 15.65 29.90 -10.35
C ALA A 362 15.53 31.43 -10.36
N LEU A 363 15.88 32.07 -11.47
CA LEU A 363 15.75 33.52 -11.63
C LEU A 363 14.27 33.94 -11.66
N LYS A 364 13.45 33.27 -12.48
CA LYS A 364 12.01 33.51 -12.61
C LYS A 364 11.31 33.40 -11.26
N SER A 365 11.63 32.34 -10.52
CA SER A 365 11.08 32.07 -9.19
C SER A 365 11.47 33.12 -8.16
N LYS A 366 12.77 33.43 -8.08
CA LYS A 366 13.27 34.43 -7.14
C LYS A 366 12.78 35.84 -7.46
N SER A 367 12.52 36.16 -8.73
CA SER A 367 11.93 37.44 -9.16
C SER A 367 10.46 37.60 -8.76
N GLY A 368 9.86 36.62 -8.07
CA GLY A 368 8.52 36.73 -7.51
C GLY A 368 7.41 36.44 -8.51
N VAL A 369 7.66 35.56 -9.49
CA VAL A 369 6.64 35.11 -10.44
C VAL A 369 5.41 34.56 -9.73
N ARG A 370 4.23 34.97 -10.19
CA ARG A 370 2.94 34.62 -9.61
C ARG A 370 2.18 33.64 -10.49
N THR A 371 2.28 33.75 -11.81
CA THR A 371 1.59 32.84 -12.74
C THR A 371 2.46 32.45 -13.92
N PRO A 372 2.07 31.41 -14.70
CA PRO A 372 2.73 31.07 -15.95
C PRO A 372 2.79 32.24 -16.97
N LEU A 373 1.92 33.26 -16.84
CA LEU A 373 1.82 34.41 -17.75
C LEU A 373 3.16 35.16 -17.94
N ALA A 374 4.05 35.12 -16.95
CA ALA A 374 5.43 35.63 -17.07
C ALA A 374 6.21 35.11 -18.30
N GLY A 375 5.86 33.92 -18.80
CA GLY A 375 6.42 33.37 -20.04
C GLY A 375 6.11 34.22 -21.28
N ILE A 376 4.93 34.85 -21.35
CA ILE A 376 4.55 35.74 -22.47
C ILE A 376 5.42 36.99 -22.47
N PHE A 377 5.63 37.62 -21.31
CA PHE A 377 6.52 38.78 -21.19
C PHE A 377 7.96 38.43 -21.56
N THR A 378 8.41 37.22 -21.18
CA THR A 378 9.72 36.70 -21.60
C THR A 378 9.79 36.62 -23.14
N ALA A 379 8.77 36.05 -23.79
CA ALA A 379 8.72 35.92 -25.25
C ALA A 379 8.70 37.28 -25.96
N ILE A 380 7.92 38.25 -25.46
CA ILE A 380 7.88 39.62 -26.00
C ILE A 380 9.27 40.26 -25.98
N VAL A 381 9.98 40.18 -24.86
CA VAL A 381 11.33 40.73 -24.72
C VAL A 381 12.30 40.08 -25.72
N VAL A 382 12.23 38.76 -25.91
CA VAL A 382 13.10 38.06 -26.85
C VAL A 382 12.77 38.42 -28.31
N ILE A 383 11.48 38.53 -28.68
CA ILE A 383 11.08 38.98 -30.02
C ILE A 383 11.60 40.39 -30.30
N VAL A 384 11.39 41.32 -29.39
CA VAL A 384 11.89 42.70 -29.52
C VAL A 384 13.41 42.71 -29.67
N ALA A 385 14.12 41.85 -28.94
CA ALA A 385 15.56 41.73 -29.02
C ALA A 385 16.05 41.14 -30.36
N LEU A 386 15.37 40.14 -30.92
CA LEU A 386 15.73 39.53 -32.21
C LEU A 386 15.56 40.52 -33.38
N TYR A 387 14.58 41.41 -33.32
CA TYR A 387 14.40 42.44 -34.34
C TYR A 387 15.24 43.70 -34.09
N GLY A 388 15.39 44.14 -32.84
CA GLY A 388 16.02 45.41 -32.48
C GLY A 388 17.49 45.35 -32.06
N LEU A 389 17.90 44.30 -31.33
CA LEU A 389 19.21 44.25 -30.64
C LEU A 389 20.27 43.38 -31.35
N THR A 390 19.93 42.73 -32.47
CA THR A 390 20.88 41.91 -33.25
C THR A 390 22.19 42.60 -33.67
N PRO A 391 22.23 43.91 -34.03
CA PRO A 391 23.49 44.60 -34.28
C PRO A 391 24.39 44.71 -33.04
N ALA A 392 23.80 44.79 -31.86
CA ALA A 392 24.54 44.80 -30.61
C ALA A 392 25.11 43.40 -30.33
N PHE A 393 24.37 42.33 -30.63
CA PHE A 393 24.82 40.95 -30.40
C PHE A 393 26.06 40.57 -31.21
N TYR A 394 26.26 41.21 -32.36
CA TYR A 394 27.46 41.02 -33.18
C TYR A 394 28.77 41.17 -32.39
N TRP A 395 28.78 42.09 -31.42
CA TRP A 395 29.97 42.45 -30.65
C TRP A 395 30.13 41.66 -29.34
N ILE A 396 29.22 40.74 -29.02
CA ILE A 396 29.32 39.95 -27.79
C ILE A 396 30.61 39.11 -27.81
N PRO A 397 31.50 39.24 -26.80
CA PRO A 397 32.67 38.38 -26.71
C PRO A 397 32.28 36.97 -26.26
N THR A 398 32.79 35.96 -26.98
CA THR A 398 32.52 34.54 -26.69
C THR A 398 33.02 34.10 -25.31
N ALA A 399 34.14 34.66 -24.85
CA ALA A 399 34.66 34.44 -23.50
C ALA A 399 33.71 34.98 -22.40
N GLY A 400 32.98 36.06 -22.69
CA GLY A 400 31.96 36.60 -21.78
C GLY A 400 30.74 35.68 -21.65
N LEU A 401 30.31 35.06 -22.75
CA LEU A 401 29.26 34.03 -22.72
C LEU A 401 29.71 32.81 -21.90
N SER A 402 30.96 32.37 -22.09
CA SER A 402 31.55 31.26 -21.33
C SER A 402 31.53 31.55 -19.82
N ALA A 403 31.87 32.77 -19.40
CA ALA A 403 31.82 33.21 -18.00
C ALA A 403 30.40 33.13 -17.42
N VAL A 404 29.40 33.60 -18.15
CA VAL A 404 27.99 33.53 -17.73
C VAL A 404 27.52 32.08 -17.59
N ILE A 405 27.91 31.20 -18.51
CA ILE A 405 27.55 29.77 -18.46
C ILE A 405 28.20 29.10 -17.25
N ILE A 406 29.51 29.28 -17.03
CA ILE A 406 30.24 28.71 -15.87
C ILE A 406 29.59 29.17 -14.55
N HIS A 407 29.33 30.47 -14.43
CA HIS A 407 28.68 31.04 -13.24
C HIS A 407 27.28 30.44 -13.01
N ALA A 408 26.52 30.19 -14.08
CA ALA A 408 25.17 29.64 -13.99
C ALA A 408 25.16 28.16 -13.58
N VAL A 409 26.08 27.34 -14.08
CA VAL A 409 26.12 25.90 -13.79
C VAL A 409 26.74 25.56 -12.44
N ALA A 410 27.61 26.41 -11.90
CA ALA A 410 28.23 26.20 -10.59
C ALA A 410 27.20 26.05 -9.45
N ASP A 411 26.03 26.69 -9.60
CA ASP A 411 24.93 26.60 -8.63
C ASP A 411 24.15 25.27 -8.68
N LEU A 412 24.35 24.44 -9.71
CA LEU A 412 23.72 23.12 -9.85
C LEU A 412 24.50 22.01 -9.13
N VAL A 413 25.77 22.23 -8.79
CA VAL A 413 26.60 21.26 -8.07
C VAL A 413 26.02 21.04 -6.67
N ALA A 414 25.79 19.77 -6.30
CA ALA A 414 25.24 19.42 -5.00
C ALA A 414 26.12 19.95 -3.85
N LYS A 415 25.48 20.53 -2.84
CA LYS A 415 26.19 21.07 -1.67
C LYS A 415 26.72 19.93 -0.78
N PRO A 416 27.88 20.06 -0.12
CA PRO A 416 28.41 19.02 0.76
C PRO A 416 27.43 18.54 1.84
N ALA A 417 26.65 19.46 2.42
CA ALA A 417 25.63 19.11 3.41
C ALA A 417 24.50 18.22 2.84
N GLN A 418 24.12 18.43 1.58
CA GLN A 418 23.12 17.60 0.89
C GLN A 418 23.67 16.21 0.62
N VAL A 419 24.91 16.12 0.15
CA VAL A 419 25.60 14.85 -0.12
C VAL A 419 25.75 14.02 1.16
N TYR A 420 26.14 14.66 2.27
CA TYR A 420 26.22 14.00 3.58
C TYR A 420 24.85 13.52 4.08
N SER A 421 23.77 14.22 3.73
CA SER A 421 22.41 13.77 4.05
C SER A 421 22.07 12.44 3.37
N PHE A 422 22.54 12.21 2.13
CA PHE A 422 22.31 10.92 1.46
C PHE A 422 22.99 9.78 2.21
N TRP A 423 24.24 9.97 2.66
CA TRP A 423 24.95 8.99 3.48
C TRP A 423 24.19 8.66 4.79
N ARG A 424 23.65 9.69 5.46
CA ARG A 424 22.90 9.51 6.71
C ARG A 424 21.55 8.82 6.53
N VAL A 425 20.93 8.95 5.36
CA VAL A 425 19.62 8.33 5.05
C VAL A 425 19.82 6.90 4.55
N SER A 426 20.66 6.70 3.53
CA SER A 426 20.93 5.41 2.92
C SER A 426 22.32 5.43 2.25
N PRO A 427 23.32 4.71 2.80
CA PRO A 427 24.65 4.64 2.20
C PRO A 427 24.66 4.15 0.75
N LEU A 428 23.75 3.24 0.39
CA LEU A 428 23.61 2.73 -0.98
C LEU A 428 23.16 3.82 -1.96
N GLU A 429 22.30 4.75 -1.53
CA GLU A 429 21.88 5.88 -2.36
C GLU A 429 23.00 6.89 -2.58
N PHE A 430 23.88 7.08 -1.58
CA PHE A 430 25.11 7.85 -1.75
C PHE A 430 26.06 7.20 -2.77
N ILE A 431 26.22 5.88 -2.74
CA ILE A 431 27.04 5.14 -3.71
C ILE A 431 26.48 5.30 -5.13
N ILE A 432 25.15 5.20 -5.30
CA ILE A 432 24.49 5.44 -6.59
C ILE A 432 24.74 6.87 -7.08
N TRP A 433 24.60 7.87 -6.19
CA TRP A 433 24.90 9.26 -6.52
C TRP A 433 26.36 9.45 -6.95
N LEU A 434 27.31 8.86 -6.21
CA LEU A 434 28.73 8.95 -6.51
C LEU A 434 29.06 8.26 -7.85
N ALA A 435 28.51 7.08 -8.10
CA ALA A 435 28.66 6.36 -9.35
C ALA A 435 28.14 7.19 -10.54
N ALA A 436 26.97 7.83 -10.40
CA ALA A 436 26.43 8.72 -11.42
C ALA A 436 27.39 9.87 -11.77
N VAL A 437 27.94 10.54 -10.75
CA VAL A 437 28.90 11.65 -10.96
C VAL A 437 30.19 11.16 -11.61
N LEU A 438 30.76 10.05 -11.14
CA LEU A 438 32.00 9.50 -11.68
C LEU A 438 31.81 9.05 -13.14
N VAL A 439 30.75 8.29 -13.44
CA VAL A 439 30.49 7.85 -14.81
C VAL A 439 30.27 9.04 -15.75
N THR A 440 29.56 10.08 -15.31
CA THR A 440 29.41 11.31 -16.12
C THR A 440 30.75 12.02 -16.41
N VAL A 441 31.68 12.02 -15.46
CA VAL A 441 33.00 12.68 -15.63
C VAL A 441 33.95 11.86 -16.50
N PHE A 442 33.94 10.54 -16.34
CA PHE A 442 34.89 9.63 -17.00
C PHE A 442 34.38 9.05 -18.32
N SER A 443 33.07 9.02 -18.55
CA SER A 443 32.44 8.56 -19.79
C SER A 443 31.61 9.69 -20.40
N THR A 444 30.28 9.51 -20.45
CA THR A 444 29.32 10.44 -21.05
C THR A 444 28.23 10.81 -20.04
N ILE A 445 27.52 11.90 -20.32
CA ILE A 445 26.41 12.34 -19.46
C ILE A 445 25.29 11.30 -19.47
N GLU A 446 25.06 10.73 -20.64
CA GLU A 446 24.10 9.67 -20.95
C GLU A 446 24.34 8.43 -20.08
N ASP A 447 25.58 7.91 -20.06
CA ASP A 447 25.94 6.74 -19.27
C ASP A 447 25.75 6.96 -17.77
N GLY A 448 26.01 8.18 -17.30
CA GLY A 448 25.80 8.55 -15.90
C GLY A 448 24.32 8.51 -15.50
N ILE A 449 23.43 8.96 -16.39
CA ILE A 449 21.97 8.84 -16.20
C ILE A 449 21.58 7.38 -16.13
N TYR A 450 21.98 6.57 -17.11
CA TYR A 450 21.63 5.15 -17.16
C TYR A 450 22.12 4.40 -15.93
N THR A 451 23.35 4.63 -15.51
CA THR A 451 23.93 4.03 -14.30
C THR A 451 23.11 4.37 -13.07
N SER A 452 22.73 5.64 -12.92
CA SER A 452 21.97 6.10 -11.75
C SER A 452 20.56 5.51 -11.68
N ILE A 453 19.85 5.45 -12.80
CA ILE A 453 18.48 4.93 -12.87
C ILE A 453 18.48 3.41 -12.72
N ALA A 454 19.35 2.71 -13.47
CA ALA A 454 19.44 1.25 -13.40
C ALA A 454 19.81 0.78 -11.99
N ALA A 455 20.84 1.39 -11.37
CA ALA A 455 21.23 1.04 -10.00
C ALA A 455 20.13 1.34 -8.98
N SER A 456 19.34 2.40 -9.19
CA SER A 456 18.19 2.72 -8.33
C SER A 456 17.05 1.71 -8.46
N ILE A 457 16.74 1.26 -9.69
CA ILE A 457 15.74 0.22 -9.95
C ILE A 457 16.19 -1.10 -9.34
N VAL A 458 17.46 -1.48 -9.53
CA VAL A 458 18.03 -2.69 -8.91
C VAL A 458 17.92 -2.62 -7.39
N LEU A 459 18.25 -1.48 -6.77
CA LEU A 459 18.10 -1.31 -5.32
C LEU A 459 16.64 -1.44 -4.87
N LEU A 460 15.69 -0.88 -5.63
CA LEU A 460 14.26 -1.02 -5.37
C LEU A 460 13.83 -2.49 -5.46
N MET A 461 14.24 -3.21 -6.51
CA MET A 461 13.95 -4.64 -6.68
C MET A 461 14.54 -5.48 -5.54
N ILE A 462 15.77 -5.19 -5.11
CA ILE A 462 16.39 -5.90 -3.97
C ILE A 462 15.60 -5.66 -2.68
N ARG A 463 15.14 -4.42 -2.43
CA ARG A 463 14.31 -4.11 -1.26
C ARG A 463 12.97 -4.86 -1.28
N VAL A 464 12.35 -5.00 -2.46
CA VAL A 464 11.10 -5.77 -2.62
C VAL A 464 11.33 -7.28 -2.50
N ALA A 465 12.46 -7.80 -3.02
CA ALA A 465 12.78 -9.22 -3.02
C ALA A 465 13.30 -9.74 -1.66
N HIS A 466 13.97 -8.90 -0.87
CA HIS A 466 14.48 -9.23 0.46
C HIS A 466 13.85 -8.35 1.56
N PRO A 467 12.52 -8.43 1.77
CA PRO A 467 11.87 -7.76 2.89
C PRO A 467 12.22 -8.49 4.20
N ARG A 468 12.05 -7.82 5.34
CA ARG A 468 12.17 -8.48 6.65
C ARG A 468 10.83 -9.08 7.06
N GLY A 469 10.89 -10.03 7.98
CA GLY A 469 9.72 -10.57 8.66
C GLY A 469 10.03 -10.72 10.14
N TYR A 470 9.02 -10.52 10.97
CA TYR A 470 9.19 -10.48 12.42
C TYR A 470 8.25 -11.49 13.08
N PHE A 471 8.82 -12.41 13.85
CA PHE A 471 8.06 -13.20 14.81
C PHE A 471 7.74 -12.33 16.01
N LEU A 472 6.46 -12.27 16.38
CA LEU A 472 5.97 -11.35 17.40
C LEU A 472 5.72 -12.06 18.73
N GLY A 473 5.90 -11.32 19.81
CA GLY A 473 5.49 -11.67 21.16
C GLY A 473 4.65 -10.58 21.80
N LYS A 474 4.01 -10.93 22.90
CA LYS A 474 3.06 -10.13 23.64
C LYS A 474 3.75 -9.25 24.67
N VAL A 475 3.35 -7.99 24.73
CA VAL A 475 3.69 -7.02 25.77
C VAL A 475 2.39 -6.37 26.24
N THR A 476 2.16 -6.37 27.55
CA THR A 476 1.02 -5.69 28.15
C THR A 476 1.43 -4.29 28.56
N LEU A 477 0.82 -3.28 27.94
CA LEU A 477 0.97 -1.88 28.32
C LEU A 477 -0.09 -1.54 29.36
N GLN A 478 0.31 -0.86 30.42
CA GLN A 478 -0.61 -0.25 31.39
C GLN A 478 -0.56 1.27 31.18
N ALA A 479 -1.71 1.91 30.99
CA ALA A 479 -1.79 3.35 30.97
C ALA A 479 -1.71 3.89 32.41
N ASP A 480 -0.68 4.67 32.72
CA ASP A 480 -0.58 5.43 33.98
C ASP A 480 -1.46 6.69 33.88
N SER A 481 -2.78 6.51 33.88
CA SER A 481 -3.76 7.57 34.10
C SER A 481 -4.48 7.31 35.41
N SER A 482 -4.54 8.31 36.28
CA SER A 482 -5.00 8.26 37.67
C SER A 482 -6.44 7.78 37.88
N GLU A 483 -7.23 7.53 36.83
CA GLU A 483 -8.67 7.22 36.91
C GLU A 483 -9.11 5.95 36.16
N SER A 484 -8.26 5.29 35.37
CA SER A 484 -8.58 3.98 34.76
C SER A 484 -7.33 3.13 34.49
N LYS A 485 -7.32 1.89 34.97
CA LYS A 485 -6.29 0.88 34.65
C LYS A 485 -6.66 0.16 33.35
N GLU A 486 -6.64 0.89 32.23
CA GLU A 486 -6.77 0.24 30.93
C GLU A 486 -5.45 -0.46 30.59
N SER A 487 -5.50 -1.79 30.52
CA SER A 487 -4.41 -2.62 30.03
C SER A 487 -4.64 -2.98 28.57
N ARG A 488 -3.64 -2.74 27.71
CA ARG A 488 -3.70 -3.07 26.29
C ARG A 488 -2.56 -4.00 25.91
N GLU A 489 -2.90 -5.03 25.16
CA GLU A 489 -1.93 -5.96 24.59
C GLU A 489 -1.37 -5.42 23.28
N VAL A 490 -0.05 -5.47 23.14
CA VAL A 490 0.68 -5.06 21.95
C VAL A 490 1.65 -6.15 21.55
N PHE A 491 1.71 -6.43 20.25
CA PHE A 491 2.60 -7.42 19.68
C PHE A 491 3.84 -6.76 19.05
N VAL A 492 5.01 -7.10 19.58
CA VAL A 492 6.32 -6.55 19.19
C VAL A 492 7.30 -7.67 18.81
N PRO A 493 8.35 -7.38 18.01
CA PRO A 493 9.32 -8.40 17.62
C PRO A 493 9.96 -9.12 18.81
N LEU A 494 10.06 -10.45 18.72
CA LEU A 494 10.72 -11.29 19.74
C LEU A 494 12.23 -11.05 19.82
N ARG A 495 12.85 -10.67 18.70
CA ARG A 495 14.27 -10.36 18.64
C ARG A 495 14.49 -8.86 18.81
N PRO A 496 15.58 -8.43 19.48
CA PRO A 496 15.94 -7.02 19.56
C PRO A 496 16.09 -6.43 18.15
N ASP A 497 15.29 -5.43 17.84
CA ASP A 497 15.22 -4.76 16.54
C ASP A 497 15.96 -3.40 16.53
N GLY A 498 16.55 -3.00 17.66
CA GLY A 498 17.21 -1.72 17.86
C GLY A 498 16.24 -0.53 18.00
N VAL A 499 14.93 -0.78 18.01
CA VAL A 499 13.86 0.22 18.14
C VAL A 499 13.14 0.05 19.48
N THR A 500 12.83 -1.19 19.84
CA THR A 500 12.22 -1.55 21.12
C THR A 500 13.20 -1.30 22.28
N ASN A 501 12.66 -0.81 23.41
CA ASN A 501 13.45 -0.62 24.63
C ASN A 501 13.97 -1.99 25.10
N PRO A 502 15.30 -2.20 25.20
CA PRO A 502 15.88 -3.48 25.62
C PRO A 502 15.45 -3.95 27.02
N GLN A 503 14.91 -3.05 27.84
CA GLN A 503 14.42 -3.36 29.17
C GLN A 503 13.01 -3.97 29.19
N VAL A 504 12.27 -3.89 28.08
CA VAL A 504 10.92 -4.46 27.99
C VAL A 504 11.03 -5.96 27.72
N GLN A 505 10.51 -6.77 28.64
CA GLN A 505 10.45 -8.21 28.46
C GLN A 505 9.27 -8.58 27.55
N VAL A 506 9.60 -9.03 26.35
CA VAL A 506 8.61 -9.52 25.37
C VAL A 506 8.31 -10.98 25.70
N GLN A 507 7.05 -11.28 26.02
CA GLN A 507 6.62 -12.65 26.28
C GLN A 507 6.29 -13.35 24.96
N PRO A 508 6.77 -14.58 24.71
CA PRO A 508 6.35 -15.33 23.53
C PRO A 508 4.83 -15.59 23.56
N PRO A 509 4.18 -15.78 22.40
CA PRO A 509 2.78 -16.21 22.35
C PRO A 509 2.59 -17.56 23.05
N THR A 510 1.33 -17.89 23.37
CA THR A 510 0.96 -19.16 24.00
C THR A 510 1.60 -20.36 23.27
N PRO A 511 2.22 -21.33 23.98
CA PRO A 511 2.93 -22.43 23.35
C PRO A 511 2.06 -23.19 22.33
N GLY A 512 2.56 -23.31 21.10
CA GLY A 512 1.80 -23.89 19.98
C GLY A 512 1.14 -22.87 19.06
N ILE A 513 1.20 -21.57 19.39
CA ILE A 513 0.75 -20.48 18.51
C ILE A 513 1.98 -19.69 18.03
N ILE A 514 2.05 -19.45 16.73
CA ILE A 514 3.11 -18.63 16.12
C ILE A 514 2.48 -17.38 15.53
N VAL A 515 3.03 -16.21 15.87
CA VAL A 515 2.57 -14.93 15.32
C VAL A 515 3.67 -14.36 14.43
N TYR A 516 3.35 -14.11 13.16
CA TYR A 516 4.31 -13.63 12.18
C TYR A 516 3.77 -12.40 11.45
N ARG A 517 4.58 -11.33 11.41
CA ARG A 517 4.29 -10.08 10.71
C ARG A 517 5.22 -9.89 9.52
N PHE A 518 4.61 -9.61 8.38
CA PHE A 518 5.32 -9.21 7.17
C PHE A 518 5.71 -7.73 7.25
N GLU A 519 6.88 -7.34 6.74
CA GLU A 519 7.25 -5.93 6.60
C GLU A 519 6.69 -5.32 5.31
N GLU A 520 6.48 -6.14 4.28
CA GLU A 520 6.14 -5.73 2.92
C GLU A 520 5.05 -6.64 2.31
N SER A 521 4.51 -6.25 1.16
CA SER A 521 3.53 -7.05 0.41
C SER A 521 4.11 -8.41 -0.01
N LEU A 522 3.30 -9.48 0.05
CA LEU A 522 3.70 -10.82 -0.38
C LEU A 522 3.59 -10.91 -1.90
N LEU A 523 4.71 -11.08 -2.57
CA LEU A 523 4.80 -11.13 -4.02
C LEU A 523 5.73 -12.27 -4.45
N TYR A 524 5.64 -12.69 -5.71
CA TYR A 524 6.46 -13.75 -6.30
C TYR A 524 7.98 -13.60 -6.06
N PRO A 525 8.61 -12.40 -5.96
CA PRO A 525 10.04 -12.30 -5.71
C PRO A 525 10.44 -12.60 -4.26
N ASN A 526 9.53 -12.43 -3.29
CA ASN A 526 9.87 -12.47 -1.87
C ASN A 526 9.19 -13.59 -1.08
N VAL A 527 8.11 -14.16 -1.62
CA VAL A 527 7.27 -15.09 -0.86
C VAL A 527 8.01 -16.37 -0.44
N SER A 528 8.90 -16.91 -1.28
CA SER A 528 9.70 -18.09 -0.92
C SER A 528 10.52 -17.82 0.34
N LEU A 529 11.24 -16.69 0.39
CA LEU A 529 12.09 -16.35 1.53
C LEU A 529 11.28 -16.20 2.83
N LEU A 530 10.11 -15.55 2.74
CA LEU A 530 9.25 -15.31 3.89
C LEU A 530 8.60 -16.60 4.40
N ASN A 531 8.16 -17.47 3.49
CA ASN A 531 7.54 -18.74 3.83
C ASN A 531 8.56 -19.76 4.34
N ASP A 532 9.76 -19.81 3.75
CA ASP A 532 10.86 -20.64 4.24
C ASP A 532 11.23 -20.24 5.67
N ALA A 533 11.33 -18.94 5.95
CA ALA A 533 11.58 -18.44 7.32
C ALA A 533 10.48 -18.87 8.30
N LEU A 534 9.22 -18.87 7.88
CA LEU A 534 8.08 -19.35 8.68
C LEU A 534 8.16 -20.85 8.94
N VAL A 535 8.38 -21.66 7.90
CA VAL A 535 8.51 -23.13 7.98
C VAL A 535 9.70 -23.53 8.85
N ASP A 536 10.84 -22.88 8.69
CA ASP A 536 12.04 -23.13 9.49
C ASP A 536 11.80 -22.80 10.96
N HIS A 537 11.10 -21.69 11.23
CA HIS A 537 10.72 -21.33 12.59
C HIS A 537 9.77 -22.36 13.21
N VAL A 538 8.77 -22.82 12.45
CA VAL A 538 7.84 -23.89 12.85
C VAL A 538 8.62 -25.16 13.22
N LYS A 539 9.50 -25.65 12.34
CA LYS A 539 10.28 -26.88 12.56
C LYS A 539 11.25 -26.74 13.75
N ALA A 540 11.81 -25.56 13.94
CA ALA A 540 12.73 -25.29 15.05
C ALA A 540 12.02 -25.28 16.41
N HIS A 541 10.82 -24.68 16.51
CA HIS A 541 10.18 -24.40 17.80
C HIS A 541 8.98 -25.29 18.14
N THR A 542 8.51 -26.12 17.22
CA THR A 542 7.35 -27.00 17.45
C THR A 542 7.68 -28.47 17.32
N ARG A 543 6.91 -29.31 18.01
CA ARG A 543 7.03 -30.75 18.00
C ARG A 543 6.56 -31.31 16.66
N ARG A 544 7.39 -32.16 16.06
CA ARG A 544 7.03 -33.02 14.94
C ARG A 544 5.97 -34.02 15.39
N GLY A 545 4.87 -34.12 14.66
CA GLY A 545 3.75 -35.01 15.00
C GLY A 545 4.08 -36.49 14.83
N LYS A 546 4.71 -36.84 13.70
CA LYS A 546 5.11 -38.21 13.39
C LYS A 546 6.41 -38.61 14.12
N ASP A 547 6.35 -39.69 14.89
CA ASP A 547 7.52 -40.30 15.51
C ASP A 547 8.44 -40.94 14.44
N MET A 548 9.70 -40.51 14.41
CA MET A 548 10.68 -40.92 13.41
C MET A 548 11.56 -42.09 13.83
N THR A 549 11.43 -42.58 15.07
CA THR A 549 12.20 -43.72 15.59
C THR A 549 11.96 -44.99 14.76
N ASN A 550 10.71 -45.25 14.37
CA ASN A 550 10.28 -46.43 13.59
C ASN A 550 10.20 -46.16 12.06
N VAL A 551 10.55 -44.94 11.66
CA VAL A 551 10.89 -44.43 10.33
C VAL A 551 11.85 -45.27 9.46
N LYS A 552 11.45 -46.20 8.57
CA LYS A 552 12.44 -46.86 7.67
C LYS A 552 13.18 -45.81 6.83
N LEU A 553 14.50 -45.93 6.69
CA LEU A 553 15.35 -44.94 6.00
C LEU A 553 14.92 -44.69 4.53
N GLY A 554 14.41 -45.71 3.84
CA GLY A 554 13.93 -45.60 2.46
C GLY A 554 12.57 -44.90 2.30
N ASP A 555 11.75 -44.86 3.37
CA ASP A 555 10.43 -44.23 3.36
C ASP A 555 10.51 -42.74 3.78
N ARG A 556 11.72 -42.26 4.06
CA ARG A 556 11.97 -40.87 4.47
C ARG A 556 12.17 -39.99 3.22
N PRO A 557 11.63 -38.76 3.22
CA PRO A 557 12.00 -37.77 2.22
C PRO A 557 13.52 -37.55 2.23
N TRP A 558 14.13 -37.46 1.04
CA TRP A 558 15.58 -37.26 0.90
C TRP A 558 16.08 -35.96 1.54
N ASN A 559 15.20 -34.97 1.69
CA ASN A 559 15.45 -33.66 2.28
C ASN A 559 15.11 -33.57 3.78
N ASP A 560 14.66 -34.68 4.39
CA ASP A 560 14.48 -34.78 5.82
C ASP A 560 15.77 -35.37 6.43
N PRO A 561 16.58 -34.59 7.18
CA PRO A 561 17.83 -35.09 7.74
C PRO A 561 17.62 -36.28 8.68
N GLY A 562 16.38 -36.49 9.15
CA GLY A 562 15.98 -37.62 9.98
C GLY A 562 16.72 -37.66 11.34
N PRO A 563 16.34 -38.59 12.23
CA PRO A 563 17.10 -38.84 13.43
C PRO A 563 18.52 -39.31 13.12
N SER A 564 19.47 -38.88 13.94
CA SER A 564 20.88 -39.26 13.85
C SER A 564 21.04 -40.79 13.89
N ARG A 565 22.00 -41.31 13.10
CA ARG A 565 22.24 -42.76 12.89
C ARG A 565 22.44 -43.57 14.18
N HIS A 566 22.77 -42.92 15.30
CA HIS A 566 23.03 -43.54 16.60
C HIS A 566 22.21 -42.92 17.76
N GLY A 567 21.23 -42.06 17.47
CA GLY A 567 20.57 -41.23 18.49
C GLY A 567 19.07 -40.98 18.27
N ALA A 568 18.39 -41.79 17.48
CA ALA A 568 16.97 -41.56 17.15
C ALA A 568 16.04 -41.42 18.36
N ALA A 569 16.26 -42.22 19.41
CA ALA A 569 15.51 -42.10 20.65
C ALA A 569 15.83 -40.79 21.40
N ALA A 570 17.09 -40.33 21.37
CA ALA A 570 17.50 -39.07 22.00
C ALA A 570 16.92 -37.86 21.24
N ASP A 571 16.93 -37.90 19.91
CA ASP A 571 16.32 -36.86 19.05
C ASP A 571 14.80 -36.79 19.27
N GLN A 572 14.15 -37.94 19.48
CA GLN A 572 12.72 -37.99 19.81
C GLN A 572 12.43 -37.42 21.21
N VAL A 573 13.27 -37.68 22.22
CA VAL A 573 13.13 -37.05 23.55
C VAL A 573 13.23 -35.52 23.47
N VAL A 574 14.13 -34.99 22.64
CA VAL A 574 14.24 -33.54 22.39
C VAL A 574 13.01 -33.00 21.65
N ASN A 575 12.49 -33.75 20.68
CA ASN A 575 11.25 -33.39 19.97
C ASN A 575 10.05 -33.35 20.91
N ASP A 576 9.97 -34.29 21.86
CA ASP A 576 8.87 -34.42 22.81
C ASP A 576 8.79 -33.26 23.83
N GLN A 577 9.89 -32.55 24.04
CA GLN A 577 9.92 -31.34 24.88
C GLN A 577 9.33 -30.11 24.19
N LYS A 578 9.17 -30.13 22.86
CA LYS A 578 8.63 -28.99 22.11
C LYS A 578 7.09 -28.94 22.21
N PRO A 579 6.48 -27.75 22.14
CA PRO A 579 5.03 -27.61 22.09
C PRO A 579 4.48 -28.10 20.74
N THR A 580 3.29 -28.66 20.75
CA THR A 580 2.60 -29.09 19.51
C THR A 580 2.02 -27.87 18.79
N LEU A 581 2.26 -27.72 17.48
CA LEU A 581 1.75 -26.59 16.69
C LEU A 581 0.23 -26.63 16.52
N HIS A 582 -0.48 -25.61 16.97
CA HIS A 582 -1.93 -25.49 16.87
C HIS A 582 -2.37 -24.50 15.79
N ALA A 583 -1.81 -23.29 15.83
CA ALA A 583 -2.23 -22.21 14.94
C ALA A 583 -1.06 -21.32 14.51
N ILE A 584 -1.16 -20.78 13.31
CA ILE A 584 -0.30 -19.74 12.77
C ILE A 584 -1.15 -18.49 12.54
N VAL A 585 -0.77 -17.39 13.18
CA VAL A 585 -1.40 -16.09 13.04
C VAL A 585 -0.51 -15.21 12.18
N LEU A 586 -1.01 -14.83 11.01
CA LEU A 586 -0.33 -13.98 10.04
C LEU A 586 -0.90 -12.56 10.09
N ASP A 587 -0.06 -11.59 10.41
CA ASP A 587 -0.40 -10.17 10.44
C ASP A 587 -0.23 -9.54 9.05
N PHE A 588 -1.37 -9.25 8.40
CA PHE A 588 -1.45 -8.65 7.07
C PHE A 588 -1.60 -7.12 7.10
N SER A 589 -1.37 -6.46 8.25
CA SER A 589 -1.50 -5.00 8.38
C SER A 589 -0.62 -4.20 7.41
N THR A 590 0.51 -4.74 6.96
CA THR A 590 1.44 -4.14 5.99
C THR A 590 1.24 -4.66 4.56
N VAL A 591 0.47 -5.75 4.39
CA VAL A 591 0.33 -6.44 3.12
C VAL A 591 -0.70 -5.72 2.26
N SER A 592 -0.22 -4.94 1.31
CA SER A 592 -1.08 -4.14 0.44
C SER A 592 -1.48 -4.86 -0.85
N GLN A 593 -0.64 -5.81 -1.29
CA GLN A 593 -0.82 -6.57 -2.52
C GLN A 593 -0.45 -8.04 -2.33
N ILE A 594 -1.09 -8.90 -3.10
CA ILE A 594 -0.77 -10.34 -3.21
C ILE A 594 -0.93 -10.76 -4.67
N ASP A 595 -0.22 -11.81 -5.07
CA ASP A 595 -0.31 -12.40 -6.41
C ASP A 595 -0.59 -13.91 -6.34
N THR A 596 -0.79 -14.52 -7.51
CA THR A 596 -1.11 -15.95 -7.59
C THR A 596 0.00 -16.83 -7.03
N THR A 597 1.26 -16.48 -7.28
CA THR A 597 2.43 -17.26 -6.82
C THR A 597 2.51 -17.26 -5.31
N SER A 598 2.22 -16.12 -4.68
CA SER A 598 2.25 -15.97 -3.23
C SER A 598 1.10 -16.71 -2.53
N ILE A 599 -0.11 -16.72 -3.11
CA ILE A 599 -1.20 -17.58 -2.61
C ILE A 599 -0.84 -19.07 -2.74
N GLN A 600 -0.33 -19.50 -3.90
CA GLN A 600 0.10 -20.89 -4.08
C GLN A 600 1.20 -21.26 -3.08
N SER A 601 2.20 -20.39 -2.89
CA SER A 601 3.27 -20.62 -1.92
C SER A 601 2.76 -20.70 -0.48
N LEU A 602 1.70 -19.95 -0.13
CA LEU A 602 1.04 -20.06 1.18
C LEU A 602 0.30 -21.40 1.34
N ILE A 603 -0.36 -21.90 0.29
CA ILE A 603 -0.97 -23.23 0.28
C ILE A 603 0.10 -24.31 0.48
N ASP A 604 1.21 -24.21 -0.25
CA ASP A 604 2.34 -25.14 -0.11
C ASP A 604 2.93 -25.09 1.31
N THR A 605 3.00 -23.89 1.90
CA THR A 605 3.44 -23.69 3.28
C THR A 605 2.51 -24.37 4.28
N ARG A 606 1.18 -24.22 4.12
CA ARG A 606 0.18 -24.96 4.91
C ARG A 606 0.44 -26.46 4.80
N ASN A 607 0.59 -26.99 3.59
CA ASN A 607 0.80 -28.42 3.35
C ASN A 607 2.08 -28.94 4.02
N VAL A 608 3.18 -28.18 3.96
CA VAL A 608 4.44 -28.53 4.63
C VAL A 608 4.30 -28.49 6.15
N VAL A 609 3.62 -27.49 6.68
CA VAL A 609 3.40 -27.29 8.12
C VAL A 609 2.49 -28.38 8.69
N GLU A 610 1.38 -28.70 8.05
CA GLU A 610 0.45 -29.74 8.47
C GLU A 610 1.09 -31.13 8.39
N ARG A 611 1.89 -31.39 7.35
CA ARG A 611 2.69 -32.62 7.25
C ARG A 611 3.72 -32.73 8.38
N TRP A 612 4.30 -31.62 8.83
CA TRP A 612 5.21 -31.61 9.97
C TRP A 612 4.47 -31.86 11.30
N ALA A 613 3.32 -31.22 11.49
CA ALA A 613 2.50 -31.33 12.68
C ALA A 613 1.72 -32.66 12.74
N ASP A 614 1.61 -33.39 11.63
CA ASP A 614 0.80 -34.61 11.43
C ASP A 614 -0.67 -34.39 11.82
N ARG A 615 -1.17 -33.18 11.57
CA ARG A 615 -2.54 -32.73 11.87
C ARG A 615 -2.85 -31.43 11.14
N PRO A 616 -4.15 -31.10 10.95
CA PRO A 616 -4.55 -29.79 10.47
C PRO A 616 -4.09 -28.67 11.42
N VAL A 617 -3.65 -27.55 10.84
CA VAL A 617 -3.17 -26.37 11.58
C VAL A 617 -4.00 -25.16 11.17
N GLU A 618 -4.45 -24.39 12.16
CA GLU A 618 -5.31 -23.23 11.90
C GLU A 618 -4.49 -22.04 11.39
N PHE A 619 -4.87 -21.46 10.24
CA PHE A 619 -4.23 -20.28 9.67
C PHE A 619 -5.13 -19.07 9.86
N HIS A 620 -4.77 -18.19 10.80
CA HIS A 620 -5.48 -16.95 11.10
C HIS A 620 -4.84 -15.78 10.37
N PHE A 621 -5.65 -14.94 9.75
CA PHE A 621 -5.20 -13.73 9.05
C PHE A 621 -5.74 -12.50 9.76
N ALA A 622 -4.85 -11.61 10.19
CA ALA A 622 -5.23 -10.36 10.85
C ALA A 622 -5.11 -9.16 9.92
N THR A 623 -6.05 -8.22 10.00
CA THR A 623 -5.98 -6.90 9.33
C THR A 623 -5.95 -6.99 7.81
N VAL A 624 -6.75 -7.90 7.24
CA VAL A 624 -6.96 -7.98 5.79
C VAL A 624 -7.92 -6.87 5.34
N LEU A 625 -7.36 -5.75 4.88
CA LEU A 625 -8.14 -4.58 4.45
C LEU A 625 -8.56 -4.61 2.97
N SER A 626 -7.78 -5.29 2.12
CA SER A 626 -8.06 -5.34 0.68
C SER A 626 -9.07 -6.44 0.35
N PRO A 627 -10.19 -6.12 -0.32
CA PRO A 627 -11.15 -7.14 -0.76
C PRO A 627 -10.54 -8.15 -1.75
N TRP A 628 -9.54 -7.73 -2.53
CA TRP A 628 -8.81 -8.61 -3.46
C TRP A 628 -7.89 -9.59 -2.74
N ILE A 629 -7.27 -9.18 -1.63
CA ILE A 629 -6.49 -10.10 -0.80
C ILE A 629 -7.43 -11.10 -0.13
N ARG A 630 -8.55 -10.62 0.43
CA ARG A 630 -9.59 -11.50 1.01
C ARG A 630 -10.10 -12.51 -0.02
N ARG A 631 -10.40 -12.06 -1.25
CA ARG A 631 -10.74 -12.94 -2.39
C ARG A 631 -9.71 -14.03 -2.59
N ALA A 632 -8.45 -13.63 -2.69
CA ALA A 632 -7.36 -14.51 -3.05
C ALA A 632 -7.08 -15.55 -1.95
N LEU A 633 -7.19 -15.15 -0.68
CA LEU A 633 -7.08 -16.05 0.48
C LEU A 633 -8.21 -17.09 0.50
N ILE A 634 -9.46 -16.65 0.31
CA ILE A 634 -10.62 -17.56 0.26
C ILE A 634 -10.50 -18.51 -0.93
N ALA A 635 -10.09 -18.02 -2.09
CA ALA A 635 -9.84 -18.86 -3.26
C ALA A 635 -8.72 -19.89 -3.03
N GLY A 636 -7.77 -19.61 -2.13
CA GLY A 636 -6.75 -20.57 -1.68
C GLY A 636 -7.21 -21.54 -0.57
N GLY A 637 -8.49 -21.50 -0.20
CA GLY A 637 -9.07 -22.29 0.88
C GLY A 637 -8.63 -21.82 2.28
N PHE A 638 -8.31 -20.54 2.44
CA PHE A 638 -8.06 -19.92 3.74
C PHE A 638 -9.29 -19.16 4.23
N GLY A 639 -9.47 -19.05 5.55
CA GLY A 639 -10.53 -18.24 6.13
C GLY A 639 -11.83 -18.98 6.44
N LEU A 640 -12.06 -20.15 5.84
CA LEU A 640 -13.26 -20.97 6.01
C LEU A 640 -13.08 -21.93 7.19
N GLY A 641 -14.12 -22.10 8.02
CA GLY A 641 -14.10 -22.87 9.27
C GLY A 641 -13.93 -24.39 9.11
N VAL A 642 -13.90 -24.88 7.88
CA VAL A 642 -13.70 -26.28 7.53
C VAL A 642 -12.25 -26.42 7.08
N SER A 643 -11.44 -27.24 7.74
CA SER A 643 -10.20 -27.74 7.12
C SER A 643 -10.64 -28.48 5.87
N ALA A 644 -10.54 -27.82 4.71
CA ALA A 644 -10.86 -28.44 3.45
C ALA A 644 -9.94 -29.67 3.33
N ASP A 645 -10.54 -30.86 3.36
CA ASP A 645 -9.87 -32.15 3.14
C ASP A 645 -9.26 -32.23 1.72
N ARG A 646 -9.47 -31.18 0.90
CA ARG A 646 -8.87 -30.95 -0.42
C ARG A 646 -8.20 -29.58 -0.45
N THR A 647 -6.88 -29.58 -0.61
CA THR A 647 -6.11 -28.37 -0.89
C THR A 647 -6.32 -27.99 -2.36
N HIS A 648 -7.09 -26.93 -2.63
CA HIS A 648 -7.25 -26.42 -3.98
C HIS A 648 -5.98 -25.67 -4.43
N GLU A 649 -5.30 -26.18 -5.45
CA GLU A 649 -4.20 -25.48 -6.10
C GLU A 649 -4.75 -24.35 -6.97
N VAL A 650 -4.29 -23.13 -6.76
CA VAL A 650 -4.72 -21.95 -7.53
C VAL A 650 -3.97 -21.87 -8.86
N ALA A 651 -2.76 -22.44 -8.93
CA ALA A 651 -1.95 -22.51 -10.14
C ALA A 651 -1.19 -23.84 -10.22
N ALA A 652 -1.92 -24.94 -10.45
CA ALA A 652 -1.36 -26.27 -10.62
C ALA A 652 -0.40 -26.33 -11.83
N PHE A 653 0.83 -26.81 -11.63
CA PHE A 653 1.82 -26.92 -12.71
C PHE A 653 1.79 -28.30 -13.40
N SER A 654 0.99 -29.26 -12.94
CA SER A 654 0.86 -30.58 -13.57
C SER A 654 -0.40 -31.35 -13.15
N SER A 655 -1.06 -31.99 -14.13
CA SER A 655 -2.22 -32.88 -13.95
C SER A 655 -1.86 -34.27 -13.38
N TYR A 656 -0.59 -34.55 -13.10
CA TYR A 656 -0.14 -35.88 -12.64
C TYR A 656 -0.42 -36.19 -11.17
N ALA A 657 -0.82 -35.21 -10.36
CA ALA A 657 -1.16 -35.44 -8.94
C ALA A 657 -2.59 -35.95 -8.72
N ALA A 658 -3.41 -36.05 -9.78
CA ALA A 658 -4.82 -36.42 -9.68
C ALA A 658 -5.11 -37.93 -9.79
N GLU A 659 -4.13 -38.79 -10.09
CA GLU A 659 -4.38 -40.22 -10.37
C GLU A 659 -4.27 -41.15 -9.14
N ASP A 660 -3.73 -40.70 -8.00
CA ASP A 660 -3.51 -41.58 -6.83
C ASP A 660 -4.62 -41.53 -5.76
N SER A 661 -5.71 -40.79 -5.97
CA SER A 661 -6.82 -40.68 -5.01
C SER A 661 -8.19 -41.06 -5.60
N ASP A 662 -8.24 -42.09 -6.45
CA ASP A 662 -9.48 -42.61 -7.00
C ASP A 662 -9.97 -43.83 -6.20
N GLY A 663 -11.13 -43.72 -5.56
CA GLY A 663 -11.78 -44.88 -4.95
C GLY A 663 -13.08 -44.65 -4.15
N ALA A 664 -13.35 -43.46 -3.60
CA ALA A 664 -14.51 -43.32 -2.70
C ALA A 664 -15.07 -41.89 -2.59
N ALA A 665 -15.52 -41.28 -3.70
CA ALA A 665 -16.34 -40.06 -3.61
C ALA A 665 -17.11 -39.80 -4.93
N ARG A 666 -17.98 -40.73 -5.33
CA ARG A 666 -19.13 -40.36 -6.16
C ARG A 666 -20.34 -40.39 -5.25
N GLU A 667 -21.05 -39.27 -5.20
CA GLU A 667 -22.29 -38.96 -4.46
C GLU A 667 -22.12 -38.05 -3.25
N ARG A 668 -22.20 -36.75 -3.51
CA ARG A 668 -22.91 -35.74 -2.70
C ARG A 668 -23.11 -34.52 -3.60
N GLU A 669 -24.28 -34.45 -4.26
CA GLU A 669 -24.77 -33.21 -4.83
C GLU A 669 -25.14 -32.28 -3.67
N GLN A 670 -24.42 -31.17 -3.51
CA GLN A 670 -24.82 -30.05 -2.67
C GLN A 670 -24.94 -28.82 -3.58
N GLU A 671 -26.13 -28.22 -3.63
CA GLU A 671 -26.41 -26.99 -4.36
C GLU A 671 -25.64 -25.82 -3.71
N GLY A 672 -24.51 -25.41 -4.29
CA GLY A 672 -23.73 -24.24 -3.90
C GLY A 672 -24.04 -23.04 -4.80
N GLN A 673 -24.28 -21.86 -4.22
CA GLN A 673 -24.46 -20.63 -4.99
C GLN A 673 -23.11 -19.98 -5.35
N ASP A 674 -22.99 -19.52 -6.59
CA ASP A 674 -21.80 -18.86 -7.16
C ASP A 674 -21.21 -17.77 -6.26
N VAL A 675 -19.89 -17.83 -6.00
CA VAL A 675 -19.07 -16.82 -5.28
C VAL A 675 -19.24 -15.39 -5.84
N GLU A 676 -19.55 -15.27 -7.13
CA GLU A 676 -19.81 -14.00 -7.81
C GLU A 676 -21.31 -13.72 -8.06
N SER A 677 -22.21 -14.58 -7.57
CA SER A 677 -23.64 -14.32 -7.68
C SER A 677 -24.06 -13.26 -6.66
N HIS A 678 -24.59 -12.15 -7.17
CA HIS A 678 -25.40 -11.27 -6.37
C HIS A 678 -26.70 -12.02 -6.04
N GLY A 679 -26.77 -12.63 -4.85
CA GLY A 679 -28.02 -12.58 -4.12
C GLY A 679 -28.30 -11.10 -3.85
N ASP A 680 -29.48 -10.61 -4.21
CA ASP A 680 -29.98 -9.34 -3.69
C ASP A 680 -29.98 -9.47 -2.16
N TYR A 681 -28.87 -9.08 -1.52
CA TYR A 681 -28.85 -8.80 -0.10
C TYR A 681 -29.67 -7.53 0.08
N ASN A 682 -30.99 -7.73 0.12
CA ASN A 682 -31.86 -6.85 0.87
C ASN A 682 -31.29 -6.83 2.29
N ALA A 683 -30.49 -5.81 2.57
CA ALA A 683 -30.39 -5.23 3.88
C ALA A 683 -31.78 -4.70 4.27
N ARG A 684 -32.75 -5.60 4.45
CA ARG A 684 -33.80 -5.42 5.44
C ARG A 684 -33.13 -5.76 6.76
N THR A 685 -32.30 -4.82 7.20
CA THR A 685 -32.02 -4.64 8.61
C THR A 685 -33.35 -4.77 9.34
N HIS A 686 -33.43 -5.73 10.25
CA HIS A 686 -34.14 -5.50 11.49
C HIS A 686 -33.63 -4.16 12.01
N ALA A 687 -34.38 -3.10 11.72
CA ALA A 687 -34.24 -1.80 12.36
C ALA A 687 -34.83 -1.94 13.77
N GLY A 688 -34.24 -2.85 14.56
CA GLY A 688 -34.24 -2.79 16.01
C GLY A 688 -32.99 -2.01 16.38
N SER A 689 -33.16 -0.91 17.11
CA SER A 689 -32.12 0.04 17.48
C SER A 689 -31.02 -0.57 18.35
N SER A 690 -30.07 -1.27 17.74
CA SER A 690 -28.77 -1.52 18.36
C SER A 690 -27.67 -1.26 17.35
N ASP A 691 -26.83 -0.26 17.65
CA ASP A 691 -25.68 0.21 16.86
C ASP A 691 -24.50 -0.80 16.89
N LYS A 692 -24.78 -2.09 17.13
CA LYS A 692 -23.81 -3.14 17.46
C LYS A 692 -24.04 -4.38 16.59
N GLY A 693 -23.64 -4.30 15.32
CA GLY A 693 -23.47 -5.47 14.46
C GLY A 693 -22.01 -5.97 14.43
N PRO A 694 -21.75 -7.24 14.04
CA PRO A 694 -20.38 -7.70 13.80
C PRO A 694 -19.76 -6.95 12.62
N LEU A 695 -18.48 -6.59 12.73
CA LEU A 695 -17.77 -5.81 11.70
C LEU A 695 -17.55 -6.59 10.39
N TYR A 696 -17.70 -7.93 10.42
CA TYR A 696 -17.52 -8.84 9.27
C TYR A 696 -18.61 -9.92 9.22
N ALA A 697 -18.78 -10.49 8.03
CA ALA A 697 -19.64 -11.65 7.78
C ALA A 697 -19.15 -12.87 8.58
N VAL A 698 -20.09 -13.57 9.20
CA VAL A 698 -19.87 -14.75 10.08
C VAL A 698 -19.21 -15.93 9.34
N GLU A 699 -19.23 -15.91 8.01
CA GLU A 699 -18.78 -17.00 7.12
C GLU A 699 -17.24 -17.17 7.02
N THR A 700 -16.42 -16.22 7.51
CA THR A 700 -14.94 -16.34 7.46
C THR A 700 -14.28 -16.26 8.85
N PRO A 701 -14.38 -17.30 9.70
CA PRO A 701 -13.95 -17.24 11.12
C PRO A 701 -12.44 -17.08 11.34
N PHE A 702 -11.60 -17.42 10.35
CA PHE A 702 -10.14 -17.27 10.47
C PHE A 702 -9.59 -15.95 9.91
N ILE A 703 -10.46 -15.05 9.44
CA ILE A 703 -10.07 -13.70 8.99
C ILE A 703 -10.55 -12.67 10.01
N HIS A 704 -9.59 -12.00 10.63
CA HIS A 704 -9.79 -11.11 11.79
C HIS A 704 -9.47 -9.66 11.42
N PHE A 705 -10.17 -8.72 12.06
CA PHE A 705 -9.93 -7.29 11.86
C PHE A 705 -8.58 -6.84 12.42
N ASP A 706 -8.25 -7.32 13.61
CA ASP A 706 -7.04 -6.94 14.34
C ASP A 706 -6.27 -8.17 14.80
N LEU A 707 -4.99 -7.94 15.11
CA LEU A 707 -4.07 -9.01 15.50
C LEU A 707 -4.41 -9.60 16.87
N ALA A 708 -4.87 -8.79 17.82
CA ALA A 708 -5.17 -9.27 19.17
C ALA A 708 -6.33 -10.27 19.17
N ARG A 709 -7.41 -9.97 18.43
CA ARG A 709 -8.53 -10.89 18.22
C ARG A 709 -8.11 -12.14 17.49
N ALA A 710 -7.24 -12.03 16.48
CA ALA A 710 -6.73 -13.21 15.77
C ALA A 710 -5.97 -14.15 16.70
N VAL A 711 -5.12 -13.60 17.59
CA VAL A 711 -4.38 -14.38 18.59
C VAL A 711 -5.31 -14.95 19.65
N HIS A 712 -6.24 -14.16 20.19
CA HIS A 712 -7.20 -14.66 21.18
C HIS A 712 -8.14 -15.74 20.62
N ALA A 713 -8.55 -15.63 19.36
CA ALA A 713 -9.32 -16.67 18.70
C ALA A 713 -8.53 -17.98 18.64
N ALA A 714 -7.25 -17.93 18.24
CA ALA A 714 -6.37 -19.09 18.24
C ALA A 714 -6.12 -19.66 19.66
N GLU A 715 -6.00 -18.81 20.68
CA GLU A 715 -5.85 -19.25 22.08
C GLU A 715 -7.12 -19.92 22.63
N THR A 716 -8.29 -19.41 22.24
CA THR A 716 -9.59 -19.94 22.67
C THR A 716 -9.82 -21.35 22.11
N THR A 717 -9.51 -21.56 20.82
CA THR A 717 -9.60 -22.89 20.19
C THR A 717 -8.61 -23.90 20.78
N LEU A 718 -7.43 -23.44 21.19
CA LEU A 718 -6.44 -24.28 21.87
C LEU A 718 -6.98 -24.75 23.24
N GLY A 719 -7.59 -23.85 24.00
CA GLY A 719 -8.13 -24.13 25.34
C GLY A 719 -9.29 -25.13 25.32
N SER A 720 -10.15 -25.09 24.30
CA SER A 720 -11.30 -26.01 24.19
C SER A 720 -10.91 -27.43 23.78
N ARG A 721 -9.87 -27.60 22.94
CA ARG A 721 -9.36 -28.93 22.50
C ARG A 721 -8.51 -29.65 23.55
N GLY A 722 -7.96 -28.96 24.55
CA GLY A 722 -7.17 -29.56 25.64
C GLY A 722 -7.94 -30.54 26.54
N LEU A 723 -9.27 -30.51 26.50
CA LEU A 723 -10.18 -31.40 27.26
C LEU A 723 -10.60 -32.67 26.51
N SER A 724 -10.14 -32.86 25.27
CA SER A 724 -10.54 -33.96 24.39
C SER A 724 -9.33 -34.81 23.96
N ARG A 725 -8.99 -35.82 24.77
CA ARG A 725 -8.08 -36.91 24.35
C ARG A 725 -8.46 -38.22 25.04
N THR A 726 -9.31 -39.00 24.38
CA THR A 726 -9.33 -40.48 24.41
C THR A 726 -9.68 -40.99 23.00
N PRO A 727 -9.14 -42.14 22.55
CA PRO A 727 -9.03 -42.49 21.13
C PRO A 727 -10.33 -43.02 20.50
N SER A 728 -10.31 -42.96 19.17
CA SER A 728 -11.31 -43.26 18.14
C SER A 728 -12.25 -44.45 18.33
N SER A 729 -13.53 -44.17 18.04
CA SER A 729 -14.50 -44.95 17.24
C SER A 729 -14.29 -46.46 17.12
N GLN A 730 -14.99 -47.21 17.98
CA GLN A 730 -15.69 -48.44 17.59
C GLN A 730 -16.84 -48.64 18.59
N ASP A 731 -18.03 -48.89 18.04
CA ASP A 731 -19.26 -49.34 18.70
C ASP A 731 -19.88 -48.41 19.76
N VAL A 732 -20.81 -47.52 19.36
CA VAL A 732 -22.10 -47.36 20.08
C VAL A 732 -23.18 -46.92 19.08
N LYS A 733 -24.17 -47.79 18.88
CA LYS A 733 -25.46 -47.51 18.25
C LYS A 733 -26.17 -46.37 18.97
N GLU A 734 -26.89 -45.54 18.22
CA GLU A 734 -27.94 -44.67 18.74
C GLU A 734 -28.80 -45.39 19.78
N GLY A 735 -28.86 -44.84 20.99
CA GLY A 735 -29.59 -45.42 22.11
C GLY A 735 -29.68 -44.50 23.33
N GLY A 736 -30.81 -43.79 23.46
CA GLY A 736 -31.44 -43.46 24.75
C GLY A 736 -30.80 -42.39 25.63
N GLY A 737 -30.95 -41.11 25.28
CA GLY A 737 -30.73 -40.00 26.21
C GLY A 737 -31.99 -39.70 27.03
N GLY A 738 -32.19 -40.36 28.17
CA GLY A 738 -33.39 -40.17 29.00
C GLY A 738 -33.28 -40.74 30.42
N SER A 739 -32.08 -40.75 31.02
CA SER A 739 -31.88 -41.26 32.38
C SER A 739 -31.52 -40.14 33.37
N THR A 740 -32.14 -40.18 34.56
CA THR A 740 -31.84 -39.33 35.73
C THR A 740 -30.62 -39.81 36.52
N ASP A 741 -30.01 -40.91 36.06
CA ASP A 741 -28.81 -41.51 36.64
C ASP A 741 -27.55 -40.88 35.99
N PRO A 742 -26.70 -40.16 36.75
CA PRO A 742 -25.53 -39.48 36.20
C PRO A 742 -24.49 -40.41 35.60
N ASP A 743 -24.50 -41.71 35.93
CA ASP A 743 -23.61 -42.69 35.30
C ASP A 743 -24.08 -43.11 33.89
N LYS A 744 -25.35 -42.80 33.54
CA LYS A 744 -25.96 -43.11 32.24
C LYS A 744 -26.27 -41.86 31.42
N ASN A 745 -26.06 -40.67 31.97
CA ASN A 745 -26.31 -39.40 31.32
C ASN A 745 -25.05 -38.51 31.39
N ILE A 746 -24.31 -38.49 30.28
CA ILE A 746 -23.01 -37.83 30.16
C ILE A 746 -23.14 -36.31 30.40
N THR A 747 -24.26 -35.72 30.00
CA THR A 747 -24.55 -34.29 30.16
C THR A 747 -24.79 -33.94 31.63
N LEU A 748 -25.55 -34.77 32.36
CA LEU A 748 -25.76 -34.63 33.80
C LEU A 748 -24.45 -34.84 34.58
N ALA A 749 -23.62 -35.80 34.18
CA ALA A 749 -22.30 -36.03 34.77
C ALA A 749 -21.37 -34.83 34.61
N ALA A 750 -21.37 -34.20 33.44
CA ALA A 750 -20.58 -33.00 33.16
C ALA A 750 -21.02 -31.81 34.04
N ALA A 751 -22.32 -31.61 34.19
CA ALA A 751 -22.89 -30.56 35.04
C ALA A 751 -22.55 -30.75 36.53
N LEU A 752 -22.65 -31.98 37.05
CA LEU A 752 -22.28 -32.31 38.43
C LEU A 752 -20.77 -32.13 38.69
N LYS A 753 -19.94 -32.45 37.70
CA LYS A 753 -18.49 -32.23 37.76
C LYS A 753 -18.15 -30.74 37.81
N ALA A 754 -18.85 -29.92 37.02
CA ALA A 754 -18.70 -28.46 37.05
C ALA A 754 -19.15 -27.85 38.39
N ALA A 755 -20.26 -28.32 38.96
CA ALA A 755 -20.75 -27.88 40.26
C ALA A 755 -19.76 -28.20 41.40
N ARG A 756 -19.14 -29.39 41.38
CA ARG A 756 -18.08 -29.74 42.35
C ARG A 756 -16.82 -28.91 42.16
N ALA A 757 -16.44 -28.61 40.92
CA ALA A 757 -15.28 -27.76 40.61
C ALA A 757 -15.49 -26.29 41.05
N ALA A 758 -16.74 -25.82 41.08
CA ALA A 758 -17.13 -24.50 41.56
C ALA A 758 -17.28 -24.42 43.09
N GLY A 759 -16.92 -25.48 43.84
CA GLY A 759 -16.92 -25.49 45.30
C GLY A 759 -18.29 -25.71 45.96
N VAL A 760 -19.30 -26.16 45.20
CA VAL A 760 -20.63 -26.43 45.74
C VAL A 760 -20.57 -27.63 46.71
N PRO A 761 -21.05 -27.50 47.97
CA PRO A 761 -21.06 -28.59 48.93
C PRO A 761 -21.84 -29.81 48.42
N LYS A 762 -21.28 -31.01 48.63
CA LYS A 762 -21.88 -32.28 48.19
C LYS A 762 -23.32 -32.45 48.68
N ASP A 763 -23.61 -32.02 49.91
CA ASP A 763 -24.95 -32.11 50.51
C ASP A 763 -25.99 -31.20 49.84
N ASN A 764 -25.58 -30.13 49.15
CA ASN A 764 -26.48 -29.25 48.39
C ASN A 764 -26.81 -29.85 47.02
N ILE A 765 -25.81 -30.47 46.38
CA ILE A 765 -25.98 -31.24 45.15
C ILE A 765 -26.92 -32.43 45.41
N ASP A 766 -26.67 -33.18 46.49
CA ASP A 766 -27.49 -34.34 46.86
C ASP A 766 -28.91 -33.93 47.29
N ARG A 767 -29.10 -32.75 47.91
CA ARG A 767 -30.44 -32.19 48.18
C ARG A 767 -31.19 -31.79 46.92
N ALA A 768 -30.53 -31.14 45.96
CA ALA A 768 -31.14 -30.75 44.70
C ALA A 768 -31.57 -31.99 43.89
N MET A 769 -30.71 -33.02 43.85
CA MET A 769 -31.03 -34.32 43.24
C MET A 769 -32.18 -35.03 43.96
N ASN A 770 -32.20 -35.03 45.29
CA ASN A 770 -33.29 -35.63 46.08
C ASN A 770 -34.62 -34.85 45.95
N LYS A 771 -34.57 -33.53 45.74
CA LYS A 771 -35.76 -32.68 45.52
C LYS A 771 -36.33 -32.89 44.11
N ALA A 772 -35.48 -33.14 43.11
CA ALA A 772 -35.90 -33.54 41.77
C ALA A 772 -36.46 -34.98 41.71
N GLY A 773 -36.03 -35.88 42.61
CA GLY A 773 -36.47 -37.28 42.67
C GLY A 773 -37.61 -37.59 43.65
N GLY A 774 -38.02 -36.65 44.50
CA GLY A 774 -38.90 -36.90 45.65
C GLY A 774 -40.28 -36.23 45.54
N GLY A 775 -41.25 -36.91 44.93
CA GLY A 775 -42.66 -36.51 45.03
C GLY A 775 -43.29 -36.98 46.34
N LYS A 776 -43.64 -36.05 47.25
CA LYS A 776 -44.73 -36.25 48.24
C LYS A 776 -45.42 -34.92 48.60
N GLY A 777 -46.62 -34.73 48.05
CA GLY A 777 -47.82 -34.37 48.81
C GLY A 777 -48.10 -32.89 49.17
N GLN A 778 -49.25 -32.43 48.68
CA GLN A 778 -50.20 -31.44 49.24
C GLN A 778 -49.90 -29.93 49.16
N GLY A 779 -50.71 -29.25 48.35
CA GLY A 779 -51.69 -28.27 48.84
C GLY A 779 -51.23 -26.82 49.06
N SER A 780 -51.95 -25.91 48.41
CA SER A 780 -51.91 -24.44 48.51
C SER A 780 -50.68 -23.75 47.90
N LEU A 781 -50.94 -22.92 46.89
CA LEU A 781 -50.01 -21.92 46.36
C LEU A 781 -49.71 -20.88 47.46
N PRO A 782 -48.45 -20.46 47.59
CA PRO A 782 -48.18 -19.05 47.79
C PRO A 782 -47.04 -18.52 46.88
N VAL A 783 -47.13 -17.22 46.61
CA VAL A 783 -46.18 -16.43 45.81
C VAL A 783 -44.76 -16.56 46.40
N THR A 784 -43.79 -16.90 45.56
CA THR A 784 -42.36 -16.95 45.91
C THR A 784 -41.68 -15.73 45.29
N TYR A 785 -41.07 -14.87 46.10
CA TYR A 785 -40.19 -13.82 45.63
C TYR A 785 -38.73 -14.30 45.78
N GLU A 786 -37.96 -14.29 44.69
CA GLU A 786 -36.53 -14.61 44.69
C GLU A 786 -35.70 -13.33 44.53
N ALA A 787 -34.75 -13.11 45.42
CA ALA A 787 -33.63 -12.19 45.22
C ALA A 787 -32.31 -12.94 45.46
N LEU A 788 -31.38 -12.83 44.52
CA LEU A 788 -30.10 -13.56 44.51
C LEU A 788 -28.91 -12.60 44.67
N ALA A 789 -27.96 -12.95 45.54
CA ALA A 789 -26.64 -12.34 45.59
C ALA A 789 -25.52 -13.37 45.83
N LYS A 790 -24.41 -13.10 45.13
CA LYS A 790 -23.05 -13.67 45.14
C LYS A 790 -22.88 -15.19 45.39
N GLY A 791 -22.76 -15.93 44.30
CA GLY A 791 -22.24 -17.31 44.27
C GLY A 791 -23.23 -18.39 43.82
N SER A 792 -24.46 -18.02 43.44
CA SER A 792 -25.50 -18.99 43.10
C SER A 792 -25.57 -19.27 41.60
N VAL A 793 -25.36 -20.54 41.23
CA VAL A 793 -25.85 -21.14 39.98
C VAL A 793 -27.27 -21.65 40.26
N GLY A 794 -28.28 -21.04 39.64
CA GLY A 794 -29.61 -21.63 39.55
C GLY A 794 -29.66 -22.59 38.36
N ILE A 795 -30.13 -23.82 38.59
CA ILE A 795 -30.52 -24.75 37.51
C ILE A 795 -32.00 -25.03 37.71
N ILE A 796 -32.83 -24.51 36.82
CA ILE A 796 -34.22 -24.95 36.66
C ILE A 796 -34.21 -26.02 35.57
N ILE A 797 -34.76 -27.20 35.87
CA ILE A 797 -34.88 -28.31 34.92
C ILE A 797 -36.35 -28.38 34.49
N LYS A 798 -36.63 -28.06 33.23
CA LYS A 798 -37.94 -28.26 32.60
C LYS A 798 -37.80 -29.27 31.46
N GLY A 799 -38.80 -30.14 31.32
CA GLY A 799 -38.93 -31.05 30.19
C GLY A 799 -39.82 -30.43 29.12
N TYR A 800 -39.42 -30.55 27.86
CA TYR A 800 -40.16 -30.01 26.72
C TYR A 800 -40.48 -31.14 25.75
N VAL A 801 -41.71 -31.14 25.23
CA VAL A 801 -42.15 -32.06 24.16
C VAL A 801 -42.67 -31.22 23.00
N LYS A 802 -42.01 -31.31 21.85
CA LYS A 802 -42.43 -30.62 20.62
C LYS A 802 -43.17 -31.56 19.70
N VAL A 803 -44.28 -31.09 19.16
CA VAL A 803 -45.20 -31.89 18.35
C VAL A 803 -45.74 -31.08 17.18
N GLY A 804 -45.79 -31.69 16.00
CA GLY A 804 -46.34 -31.08 14.79
C GLY A 804 -47.81 -31.46 14.54
N LEU A 805 -48.61 -30.50 14.06
CA LEU A 805 -50.02 -30.68 13.68
C LEU A 805 -50.28 -30.04 12.29
N ASP A 806 -50.85 -30.80 11.35
CA ASP A 806 -51.15 -30.29 10.01
C ASP A 806 -52.45 -29.45 10.00
N ARG A 807 -52.47 -28.33 9.26
CA ARG A 807 -53.64 -27.41 9.17
C ARG A 807 -54.62 -27.90 8.09
N GLY A 808 -55.78 -28.44 8.51
CA GLY A 808 -56.88 -28.92 7.65
C GLY A 808 -58.26 -28.43 8.14
N GLU A 809 -59.36 -28.90 7.53
CA GLU A 809 -60.74 -28.46 7.89
C GLU A 809 -61.13 -28.75 9.36
N ASP A 810 -60.53 -29.79 9.98
CA ASP A 810 -60.78 -30.20 11.38
C ASP A 810 -59.62 -29.81 12.33
N PHE A 811 -58.87 -28.75 12.02
CA PHE A 811 -57.67 -28.37 12.79
C PHE A 811 -57.99 -27.98 14.25
N ASP A 812 -59.03 -27.18 14.46
CA ASP A 812 -59.37 -26.67 15.79
C ASP A 812 -59.80 -27.80 16.75
N ASP A 813 -60.62 -28.75 16.28
CA ASP A 813 -61.06 -29.91 17.08
C ASP A 813 -59.89 -30.84 17.46
N ARG A 814 -58.92 -31.00 16.54
CA ARG A 814 -57.71 -31.80 16.78
C ARG A 814 -56.74 -31.11 17.73
N LEU A 815 -56.63 -29.79 17.66
CA LEU A 815 -55.82 -29.00 18.56
C LEU A 815 -56.40 -29.03 19.99
N GLU A 816 -57.72 -28.90 20.14
CA GLU A 816 -58.39 -29.01 21.44
C GLU A 816 -58.14 -30.38 22.08
N THR A 817 -58.29 -31.46 21.31
CA THR A 817 -58.00 -32.83 21.77
C THR A 817 -56.52 -33.00 22.19
N LEU A 818 -55.58 -32.40 21.45
CA LEU A 818 -54.15 -32.46 21.74
C LEU A 818 -53.81 -31.76 23.06
N ILE A 819 -54.39 -30.58 23.28
CA ILE A 819 -54.18 -29.77 24.49
C ILE A 819 -54.78 -30.47 25.71
N GLU A 820 -56.01 -30.99 25.61
CA GLU A 820 -56.65 -31.75 26.70
C GLU A 820 -55.80 -32.96 27.10
N THR A 821 -55.32 -33.73 26.12
CA THR A 821 -54.47 -34.91 26.36
C THR A 821 -53.14 -34.53 27.03
N ALA A 822 -52.53 -33.41 26.63
CA ALA A 822 -51.29 -32.92 27.21
C ALA A 822 -51.46 -32.45 28.67
N PHE A 823 -52.55 -31.75 28.99
CA PHE A 823 -52.85 -31.32 30.35
C PHE A 823 -53.24 -32.49 31.26
N GLU A 824 -53.97 -33.50 30.78
CA GLU A 824 -54.23 -34.74 31.53
C GLU A 824 -52.92 -35.48 31.85
N ALA A 825 -51.92 -35.37 30.99
CA ALA A 825 -50.56 -35.87 31.20
C ALA A 825 -49.64 -34.92 32.02
N ASN A 826 -50.21 -33.92 32.69
CA ASN A 826 -49.53 -32.91 33.53
C ASN A 826 -48.50 -32.05 32.79
N ALA A 827 -48.82 -31.58 31.58
CA ALA A 827 -48.16 -30.40 31.02
C ALA A 827 -48.44 -29.16 31.88
N GLU A 828 -47.41 -28.35 32.13
CA GLU A 828 -47.52 -27.07 32.86
C GLU A 828 -47.98 -25.93 31.96
N ASP A 829 -47.51 -25.91 30.72
CA ASP A 829 -47.76 -24.83 29.76
C ASP A 829 -47.58 -25.34 28.33
N PHE A 830 -48.14 -24.62 27.34
CA PHE A 830 -47.91 -24.90 25.92
C PHE A 830 -47.81 -23.62 25.09
N GLU A 831 -46.98 -23.64 24.06
CA GLU A 831 -46.77 -22.51 23.14
C GLU A 831 -46.68 -22.98 21.69
N GLU A 832 -47.21 -22.22 20.74
CA GLU A 832 -47.00 -22.46 19.30
C GLU A 832 -45.66 -21.83 18.89
N VAL A 833 -44.71 -22.65 18.43
CA VAL A 833 -43.31 -22.21 18.20
C VAL A 833 -43.07 -21.80 16.76
N GLU A 834 -43.64 -22.53 15.80
CA GLU A 834 -43.46 -22.27 14.38
C GLU A 834 -44.73 -22.61 13.59
N SER A 835 -45.20 -21.68 12.76
CA SER A 835 -46.41 -21.85 11.94
C SER A 835 -46.09 -21.62 10.47
N ALA A 836 -46.23 -22.67 9.66
CA ALA A 836 -46.22 -22.61 8.20
C ALA A 836 -47.65 -22.67 7.64
N GLU A 837 -47.87 -22.29 6.37
CA GLU A 837 -49.22 -22.31 5.76
C GLU A 837 -49.92 -23.69 5.80
N ALA A 838 -49.16 -24.79 5.92
CA ALA A 838 -49.67 -26.16 5.89
C ALA A 838 -49.60 -26.92 7.24
N SER A 839 -48.83 -26.45 8.23
CA SER A 839 -48.63 -27.14 9.52
C SER A 839 -48.18 -26.17 10.62
N ALA A 840 -48.53 -26.48 11.87
CA ALA A 840 -48.14 -25.74 13.07
C ALA A 840 -47.40 -26.67 14.04
N GLU A 841 -46.38 -26.15 14.74
CA GLU A 841 -45.63 -26.86 15.76
C GLU A 841 -45.92 -26.29 17.15
N PHE A 842 -46.20 -27.18 18.10
CA PHE A 842 -46.53 -26.85 19.48
C PHE A 842 -45.50 -27.45 20.42
N GLU A 843 -45.09 -26.66 21.41
CA GLU A 843 -44.15 -27.04 22.46
C GLU A 843 -44.89 -27.09 23.79
N PHE A 844 -44.87 -28.25 24.43
CA PHE A 844 -45.46 -28.47 25.74
C PHE A 844 -44.36 -28.55 26.80
N THR A 845 -44.50 -27.76 27.86
CA THR A 845 -43.56 -27.73 28.98
C THR A 845 -44.10 -28.58 30.12
N CYS A 846 -43.24 -29.33 30.81
CA CYS A 846 -43.63 -30.18 31.92
C CYS A 846 -42.50 -30.38 32.93
N PRO A 847 -42.81 -30.87 34.15
CA PRO A 847 -41.80 -31.29 35.09
C PRO A 847 -40.97 -32.44 34.51
N PRO A 848 -39.67 -32.55 34.86
CA PRO A 848 -38.78 -33.60 34.34
C PRO A 848 -39.29 -35.03 34.56
N THR A 849 -40.05 -35.25 35.64
CA THR A 849 -40.63 -36.55 35.98
C THR A 849 -41.75 -36.99 35.03
N ASN A 850 -42.38 -36.05 34.34
CA ASN A 850 -43.56 -36.30 33.50
C ASN A 850 -43.20 -36.34 32.02
N LEU A 851 -41.96 -36.02 31.64
CA LEU A 851 -41.51 -35.94 30.24
C LEU A 851 -41.78 -37.23 29.45
N ALA A 852 -41.49 -38.40 30.02
CA ALA A 852 -41.72 -39.68 29.36
C ALA A 852 -43.23 -40.00 29.22
N THR A 853 -44.02 -39.62 30.23
CA THR A 853 -45.48 -39.81 30.23
C THR A 853 -46.17 -38.89 29.24
N LEU A 854 -45.72 -37.64 29.16
CA LEU A 854 -46.23 -36.62 28.24
C LEU A 854 -45.85 -36.96 26.79
N ALA A 855 -44.59 -37.31 26.54
CA ALA A 855 -44.15 -37.74 25.21
C ALA A 855 -44.94 -38.97 24.73
N ALA A 856 -45.22 -39.94 25.61
CA ALA A 856 -46.02 -41.11 25.27
C ALA A 856 -47.52 -40.80 25.10
N ALA A 857 -48.08 -39.85 25.85
CA ALA A 857 -49.49 -39.46 25.75
C ALA A 857 -49.79 -38.67 24.47
N ILE A 858 -48.85 -37.82 24.04
CA ILE A 858 -49.03 -36.96 22.86
C ILE A 858 -48.68 -37.68 21.54
N ASP A 859 -48.02 -38.85 21.60
CA ASP A 859 -47.73 -39.73 20.45
C ASP A 859 -48.97 -40.51 19.92
N ALA A 860 -50.17 -40.12 20.35
CA ALA A 860 -51.47 -40.64 19.91
C ALA A 860 -51.85 -40.09 18.51
N PRO A 861 -52.80 -40.70 17.75
CA PRO A 861 -52.95 -40.54 16.28
C PRO A 861 -53.43 -39.15 15.80
N VAL A 862 -53.52 -38.16 16.68
CA VAL A 862 -53.97 -36.81 16.38
C VAL A 862 -52.81 -35.92 15.92
N SER A 863 -51.55 -36.21 16.27
CA SER A 863 -50.37 -35.44 15.88
C SER A 863 -49.56 -36.10 14.75
N ARG A 864 -48.60 -35.38 14.17
CA ARG A 864 -47.63 -35.91 13.18
C ARG A 864 -46.49 -36.73 13.85
N GLY A 865 -46.62 -37.01 15.15
CA GLY A 865 -45.62 -37.64 16.00
C GLY A 865 -44.81 -36.61 16.80
N VAL A 866 -44.16 -37.09 17.86
CA VAL A 866 -43.24 -36.27 18.68
C VAL A 866 -42.00 -35.92 17.85
N LEU A 867 -41.76 -34.62 17.66
CA LEU A 867 -40.63 -34.10 16.90
C LEU A 867 -39.34 -34.10 17.74
N SER A 868 -39.45 -33.74 19.02
CA SER A 868 -38.35 -33.84 20.00
C SER A 868 -38.88 -33.86 21.44
N SER A 869 -38.15 -34.53 22.33
CA SER A 869 -38.40 -34.49 23.78
C SER A 869 -37.08 -34.26 24.51
N GLU A 870 -36.90 -33.08 25.11
CA GLU A 870 -35.60 -32.65 25.65
C GLU A 870 -35.72 -32.07 27.07
N LEU A 871 -34.66 -32.24 27.85
CA LEU A 871 -34.49 -31.59 29.15
C LEU A 871 -33.54 -30.41 28.98
N ILE A 872 -34.03 -29.19 29.22
CA ILE A 872 -33.22 -27.98 29.08
C ILE A 872 -32.74 -27.55 30.47
N TYR A 873 -31.44 -27.25 30.54
CA TYR A 873 -30.78 -26.71 31.72
C TYR A 873 -30.37 -25.27 31.44
N THR A 874 -30.92 -24.32 32.18
CA THR A 874 -30.54 -22.90 32.03
C THR A 874 -29.70 -22.47 33.23
N PRO A 875 -28.38 -22.22 33.06
CA PRO A 875 -27.58 -21.61 34.11
C PRO A 875 -27.87 -20.11 34.20
N LEU A 876 -28.20 -19.61 35.39
CA LEU A 876 -28.27 -18.16 35.64
C LEU A 876 -26.86 -17.54 35.67
N GLN A 877 -26.65 -16.51 34.87
CA GLN A 877 -25.38 -15.76 34.80
C GLN A 877 -25.21 -14.86 36.04
N ALA A 878 -23.99 -14.81 36.59
CA ALA A 878 -23.67 -13.95 37.73
C ALA A 878 -23.69 -12.47 37.31
N SER A 879 -24.43 -11.63 38.02
CA SER A 879 -24.30 -10.16 37.95
C SER A 879 -23.25 -9.65 38.94
N GLU A 880 -22.65 -8.50 38.61
CA GLU A 880 -21.67 -7.81 39.45
C GLU A 880 -22.22 -7.48 40.85
N PRO A 881 -21.36 -7.40 41.88
CA PRO A 881 -21.81 -7.08 43.24
C PRO A 881 -22.45 -5.68 43.29
N PRO A 882 -23.53 -5.50 44.08
CA PRO A 882 -24.26 -4.24 44.14
C PRO A 882 -23.45 -3.13 44.85
N ASP A 883 -23.73 -1.89 44.46
CA ASP A 883 -23.16 -0.67 45.05
C ASP A 883 -23.63 -0.45 46.50
N GLU A 884 -22.86 0.27 47.31
CA GLU A 884 -23.02 0.38 48.77
C GLU A 884 -24.40 0.97 49.17
N GLU A 885 -24.94 1.86 48.34
CA GLU A 885 -26.27 2.45 48.50
C GLU A 885 -27.41 1.45 48.23
N LEU A 886 -27.21 0.51 47.29
CA LEU A 886 -28.20 -0.52 46.96
C LEU A 886 -28.21 -1.61 48.05
N ALA A 887 -27.05 -1.94 48.61
CA ALA A 887 -26.95 -2.84 49.76
C ALA A 887 -27.74 -2.29 50.97
N GLN A 888 -27.66 -0.98 51.21
CA GLN A 888 -28.40 -0.33 52.30
C GLN A 888 -29.91 -0.37 52.09
N LYS A 889 -30.40 -0.08 50.88
CA LYS A 889 -31.83 -0.18 50.53
C LYS A 889 -32.38 -1.61 50.64
N ILE A 890 -31.57 -2.61 50.30
CA ILE A 890 -31.94 -4.03 50.45
C ILE A 890 -31.99 -4.40 51.94
N GLY A 891 -31.07 -3.88 52.75
CA GLY A 891 -31.10 -4.04 54.21
C GLY A 891 -32.37 -3.47 54.84
N ASP A 892 -32.78 -2.26 54.44
CA ASP A 892 -34.01 -1.62 54.93
C ASP A 892 -35.26 -2.44 54.54
N LEU A 893 -35.32 -2.95 53.32
CA LEU A 893 -36.43 -3.78 52.82
C LEU A 893 -36.53 -5.12 53.56
N VAL A 894 -35.39 -5.75 53.87
CA VAL A 894 -35.35 -6.96 54.69
C VAL A 894 -35.94 -6.69 56.08
N GLY A 895 -35.57 -5.55 56.68
CA GLY A 895 -36.08 -5.15 57.99
C GLY A 895 -37.60 -4.99 57.99
N GLU A 896 -38.17 -4.33 56.98
CA GLU A 896 -39.64 -4.21 56.85
C GLU A 896 -40.33 -5.58 56.66
N LEU A 897 -39.70 -6.52 55.96
CA LEU A 897 -40.26 -7.85 55.69
C LEU A 897 -40.19 -8.80 56.90
N GLU A 898 -39.20 -8.65 57.78
CA GLU A 898 -39.12 -9.42 59.03
C GLU A 898 -40.16 -8.98 60.07
N GLU A 899 -40.67 -7.75 59.97
CA GLU A 899 -41.70 -7.22 60.86
C GLU A 899 -43.14 -7.60 60.45
N ASP A 900 -43.34 -8.21 59.28
CA ASP A 900 -44.66 -8.63 58.78
C ASP A 900 -45.06 -10.02 59.31
N GLU A 901 -46.22 -10.11 59.98
CA GLU A 901 -46.70 -11.33 60.66
C GLU A 901 -47.07 -12.47 59.71
N ASP A 902 -47.30 -12.18 58.43
CA ASP A 902 -47.52 -13.19 57.39
C ASP A 902 -46.21 -13.74 56.78
N THR A 903 -45.05 -13.24 57.21
CA THR A 903 -43.73 -13.66 56.72
C THR A 903 -43.19 -14.87 57.51
N LEU A 904 -43.13 -16.03 56.86
CA LEU A 904 -42.64 -17.27 57.49
C LEU A 904 -41.11 -17.33 57.67
N ARG A 905 -40.32 -16.70 56.77
CA ARG A 905 -38.84 -16.60 56.85
C ARG A 905 -38.26 -15.68 55.77
N VAL A 906 -37.30 -14.84 56.15
CA VAL A 906 -36.51 -14.01 55.24
C VAL A 906 -35.11 -14.60 55.10
N TRP A 907 -34.54 -14.58 53.89
CA TRP A 907 -33.17 -15.05 53.63
C TRP A 907 -32.38 -13.97 52.92
N THR A 908 -31.26 -13.58 53.51
CA THR A 908 -30.32 -12.59 52.96
C THR A 908 -28.90 -13.10 53.23
N THR A 909 -27.95 -12.70 52.40
CA THR A 909 -26.52 -13.01 52.57
C THR A 909 -25.68 -11.74 52.68
N LEU A 910 -26.25 -10.68 53.27
CA LEU A 910 -25.55 -9.41 53.45
C LEU A 910 -24.68 -9.32 54.71
N ASP A 911 -24.77 -10.28 55.64
CA ASP A 911 -23.92 -10.31 56.84
C ASP A 911 -23.12 -11.63 56.95
N SER A 912 -22.00 -11.70 56.24
CA SER A 912 -20.77 -12.44 56.61
C SER A 912 -19.58 -12.04 55.74
#